data_AF-A0A948BD10-F1
#
_entry.id   AF-A0A948BD10-F1
#
_cell.length_a   1.000
_cell.length_b   1.000
_cell.length_c   1.000
_cell.angle_alpha   90.00
_cell.angle_beta   90.00
_cell.angle_gamma   90.00
#
_symmetry.space_group_name_H-M   'P 1'
#
loop_
_entity.id
_entity.type
_entity.pdbx_description
1 polymer ?
#
loop_
_entity_poly.entity_id
_entity_poly.type
_entity_poly.pdbx_seq_one_letter_code
_entity_poly.pdbx_strand_id
1 'polypeptide(L)'
;RYQDKRDQPIVFMFSGQGSQYVNMGRELYTTEKVFQEHVDSCAEILKSHMDMDLRDILYPGFSAENSTAGDINQTRFTQPALFTVEYALAQLLLSWGIRPAALIGHSIGEYVAATLAGVFSLDQALALVATRGRLMDTTPHGAMLTVALPEEKAKSHVNDTIELAVINGPTFCVLSGTSEAIQKLQQDLAGQGIDARQLATSHAFHSKMMDPILVEFASHVNKVAINPPTIPCISNLTGTWINDQDLRTEYWADHLRNTVRFSDGIKNLAAENDYIFLEIGPGNVLSTLTKSHFNAAQMPPVLSAMRHPKDDTSDTAFILKTLGSLWLEGCTIDWNNFYKGEKRSRIPLPTYPFDRKRHWVDPTIPPQGFAAMRAGLITAGTHTQTCQEDSRQIIHEQRSSKPVAPGNDPEQGLVKIWQRVLGHGDIGIHDSFFDIGGNSLNGVRVFTHIYEDFGLRIPLATLFSAPTIELLARVIRQESFDRSWSSLVEIQASGTKPPFFCIHSEGGNIVEYYPLSKHCGTDQPFYGIQARGLSGEQIEGTSVREMARHYLEDIRKKQPSGPYFLGGFCLGGLIAFEMTRQLEAVGEKVAFLGMISTSTPAHVTGIKPGISWAQKNYYSWKERLDYEFSNLSVLGLQEKIRYIRDRFTRLSLHFRYYYESIAEDVSGAFNLGEYKHSRIYNLEQLGKVQHKAFRSYVPHPVIHTPITLIRPSRQPYVRNDDLNLGWEGLSAGGITTYEINCFHKNILKEPHAVQLADILRKCLDDADTR
;
A
#
# COMPACT_ATOMS: atom_id res chain seq x y z
N ARG A 1 -28.17 -11.93 -6.72
CA ARG A 1 -28.13 -13.28 -6.09
C ARG A 1 -26.69 -13.48 -5.67
N TYR A 2 -26.40 -13.59 -4.37
CA TYR A 2 -25.07 -13.97 -3.89
C TYR A 2 -24.87 -15.42 -4.32
N GLN A 3 -24.07 -15.65 -5.37
CA GLN A 3 -23.59 -17.00 -5.64
C GLN A 3 -22.48 -17.25 -4.63
N ASP A 4 -22.71 -18.20 -3.75
CA ASP A 4 -21.71 -18.73 -2.84
C ASP A 4 -20.66 -19.42 -3.75
N LYS A 5 -19.65 -18.68 -4.20
CA LYS A 5 -18.50 -19.20 -4.97
C LYS A 5 -17.69 -20.07 -4.02
N ARG A 6 -18.19 -21.26 -3.68
CA ARG A 6 -17.43 -22.25 -2.93
C ARG A 6 -16.53 -23.00 -3.91
N ASP A 7 -15.33 -23.31 -3.44
CA ASP A 7 -14.33 -24.12 -4.15
C ASP A 7 -13.73 -23.42 -5.39
N GLN A 8 -13.37 -22.14 -5.24
CA GLN A 8 -12.54 -21.45 -6.24
C GLN A 8 -11.24 -22.23 -6.49
N PRO A 9 -10.90 -22.53 -7.77
CA PRO A 9 -9.73 -23.33 -8.08
C PRO A 9 -8.45 -22.54 -7.81
N ILE A 10 -7.46 -23.21 -7.22
CA ILE A 10 -6.20 -22.58 -6.83
C ILE A 10 -5.06 -23.14 -7.69
N VAL A 11 -4.17 -22.27 -8.17
CA VAL A 11 -2.89 -22.64 -8.75
C VAL A 11 -1.83 -22.50 -7.67
N PHE A 12 -1.07 -23.56 -7.39
CA PHE A 12 0.15 -23.42 -6.58
C PHE A 12 1.33 -23.09 -7.51
N MET A 13 2.07 -22.05 -7.15
CA MET A 13 3.24 -21.57 -7.87
C MET A 13 4.50 -21.77 -7.03
N PHE A 14 5.50 -22.47 -7.55
CA PHE A 14 6.72 -22.84 -6.82
C PHE A 14 7.93 -22.06 -7.32
N SER A 15 8.64 -21.39 -6.41
CA SER A 15 9.67 -20.42 -6.76
C SER A 15 10.96 -21.08 -7.27
N GLY A 16 11.73 -20.29 -8.01
CA GLY A 16 13.04 -20.69 -8.51
C GLY A 16 14.17 -20.31 -7.54
N GLN A 17 15.40 -20.64 -7.95
CA GLN A 17 16.59 -20.17 -7.24
C GLN A 17 16.68 -18.63 -7.24
N GLY A 18 17.04 -18.05 -6.10
CA GLY A 18 17.15 -16.61 -5.85
C GLY A 18 16.26 -16.10 -4.71
N SER A 19 15.27 -16.90 -4.28
CA SER A 19 14.34 -16.57 -3.19
C SER A 19 14.80 -17.09 -1.82
N GLN A 20 15.80 -17.97 -1.78
CA GLN A 20 16.28 -18.62 -0.56
C GLN A 20 16.89 -17.62 0.43
N TYR A 21 16.67 -17.86 1.72
CA TYR A 21 17.37 -17.16 2.79
C TYR A 21 17.49 -18.05 4.03
N VAL A 22 18.52 -17.80 4.84
CA VAL A 22 18.73 -18.51 6.11
C VAL A 22 17.56 -18.24 7.05
N ASN A 23 17.06 -19.27 7.73
CA ASN A 23 15.87 -19.24 8.58
C ASN A 23 14.52 -19.04 7.85
N MET A 24 14.44 -19.27 6.54
CA MET A 24 13.14 -19.28 5.85
C MET A 24 12.21 -20.37 6.42
N GLY A 25 10.98 -19.98 6.78
CA GLY A 25 10.02 -20.88 7.43
C GLY A 25 10.41 -21.37 8.82
N ARG A 26 11.41 -20.77 9.48
CA ARG A 26 11.89 -21.24 10.80
C ARG A 26 10.80 -21.24 11.86
N GLU A 27 9.94 -20.22 11.89
CA GLU A 27 8.88 -20.20 12.88
C GLU A 27 7.87 -21.31 12.62
N LEU A 28 7.51 -21.57 11.36
CA LEU A 28 6.65 -22.69 10.96
C LEU A 28 7.28 -24.03 11.35
N TYR A 29 8.59 -24.20 11.14
CA TYR A 29 9.31 -25.40 11.59
C TYR A 29 9.21 -25.65 13.09
N THR A 30 9.12 -24.59 13.91
CA THR A 30 8.99 -24.72 15.36
C THR A 30 7.54 -24.81 15.87
N THR A 31 6.56 -24.38 15.08
CA THR A 31 5.17 -24.21 15.53
C THR A 31 4.18 -25.13 14.82
N GLU A 32 4.45 -25.52 13.58
CA GLU A 32 3.57 -26.31 12.73
C GLU A 32 4.13 -27.73 12.51
N LYS A 33 3.54 -28.70 13.21
CA LYS A 33 4.02 -30.09 13.22
C LYS A 33 4.10 -30.72 11.83
N VAL A 34 3.12 -30.48 10.96
CA VAL A 34 3.12 -31.03 9.58
C VAL A 34 4.28 -30.47 8.76
N PHE A 35 4.54 -29.16 8.89
CA PHE A 35 5.67 -28.53 8.21
C PHE A 35 7.00 -29.11 8.73
N GLN A 36 7.14 -29.23 10.05
CA GLN A 36 8.30 -29.84 10.69
C GLN A 36 8.56 -31.28 10.19
N GLU A 37 7.56 -32.16 10.24
CA GLU A 37 7.67 -33.56 9.84
C GLU A 37 8.13 -33.71 8.38
N HIS A 38 7.63 -32.87 7.48
CA HIS A 38 8.04 -32.90 6.08
C HIS A 38 9.43 -32.32 5.85
N VAL A 39 9.83 -31.26 6.58
CA VAL A 39 11.23 -30.78 6.54
C VAL A 39 12.19 -31.86 7.03
N ASP A 40 11.88 -32.49 8.17
CA ASP A 40 12.69 -33.57 8.74
C ASP A 40 12.78 -34.77 7.80
N SER A 41 11.66 -35.20 7.22
CA SER A 41 11.63 -36.32 6.27
C SER A 41 12.50 -36.03 5.03
N CYS A 42 12.40 -34.82 4.46
CA CYS A 42 13.24 -34.42 3.33
C CYS A 42 14.72 -34.39 3.71
N ALA A 43 15.04 -33.82 4.89
CA ALA A 43 16.41 -33.76 5.38
C ALA A 43 17.01 -35.16 5.58
N GLU A 44 16.25 -36.11 6.15
CA GLU A 44 16.71 -37.49 6.33
C GLU A 44 16.99 -38.21 5.01
N ILE A 45 16.15 -38.03 3.99
CA ILE A 45 16.39 -38.57 2.65
C ILE A 45 17.68 -37.98 2.06
N LEU A 46 17.84 -36.67 2.16
CA LEU A 46 18.94 -35.92 1.59
C LEU A 46 20.30 -36.24 2.23
N LYS A 47 20.36 -36.78 3.46
CA LYS A 47 21.62 -37.20 4.10
C LYS A 47 22.45 -38.15 3.25
N SER A 48 21.80 -39.00 2.45
CA SER A 48 22.50 -39.94 1.56
C SER A 48 22.98 -39.31 0.26
N HIS A 49 22.59 -38.06 -0.02
CA HIS A 49 22.85 -37.34 -1.26
C HIS A 49 23.65 -36.04 -1.05
N MET A 50 23.86 -35.64 0.21
CA MET A 50 24.52 -34.41 0.61
C MET A 50 25.59 -34.71 1.66
N ASP A 51 26.69 -33.96 1.63
CA ASP A 51 27.79 -34.12 2.60
C ASP A 51 27.47 -33.49 3.98
N MET A 52 26.27 -32.92 4.13
CA MET A 52 25.82 -32.17 5.30
C MET A 52 24.33 -32.36 5.53
N ASP A 53 23.88 -32.21 6.78
CA ASP A 53 22.45 -32.17 7.09
C ASP A 53 21.86 -30.84 6.59
N LEU A 54 20.79 -30.91 5.79
CA LEU A 54 20.14 -29.72 5.24
C LEU A 54 19.65 -28.76 6.34
N ARG A 55 19.29 -29.28 7.52
CA ARG A 55 18.80 -28.47 8.65
C ARG A 55 19.88 -27.55 9.20
N ASP A 56 21.15 -27.94 9.14
CA ASP A 56 22.28 -27.11 9.57
C ASP A 56 22.45 -25.88 8.67
N ILE A 57 21.98 -25.98 7.42
CA ILE A 57 22.02 -24.91 6.42
C ILE A 57 20.79 -24.01 6.54
N LEU A 58 19.60 -24.62 6.70
CA LEU A 58 18.33 -23.89 6.83
C LEU A 58 18.23 -23.14 8.16
N TYR A 59 18.64 -23.75 9.27
CA TYR A 59 18.47 -23.26 10.62
C TYR A 59 19.78 -23.30 11.44
N PRO A 60 20.80 -22.50 11.07
CA PRO A 60 22.04 -22.46 11.82
C PRO A 60 21.81 -22.15 13.31
N GLY A 61 22.36 -22.98 14.19
CA GLY A 61 22.21 -22.87 15.65
C GLY A 61 21.04 -23.65 16.27
N PHE A 62 20.28 -24.43 15.48
CA PHE A 62 19.30 -25.40 16.00
C PHE A 62 19.89 -26.80 16.18
N SER A 63 21.00 -27.10 15.49
CA SER A 63 21.77 -28.33 15.60
C SER A 63 23.01 -28.16 16.49
N ALA A 64 23.64 -29.28 16.87
CA ALA A 64 24.70 -29.35 17.87
C ALA A 64 25.85 -28.35 17.61
N GLU A 65 26.44 -27.84 18.69
CA GLU A 65 27.37 -26.70 18.79
C GLU A 65 28.64 -26.71 17.89
N ASN A 66 28.83 -27.70 17.02
CA ASN A 66 30.03 -27.89 16.19
C ASN A 66 29.75 -28.07 14.67
N SER A 67 28.56 -27.76 14.14
CA SER A 67 28.32 -27.82 12.69
C SER A 67 28.90 -26.59 11.97
N THR A 68 29.82 -26.79 11.03
CA THR A 68 30.19 -25.74 10.06
C THR A 68 28.98 -25.46 9.17
N ALA A 69 28.33 -24.29 9.28
CA ALA A 69 27.16 -23.96 8.46
C ALA A 69 27.58 -23.76 6.98
N GLY A 70 26.93 -24.49 6.07
CA GLY A 70 27.12 -24.31 4.62
C GLY A 70 26.45 -23.02 4.14
N ASP A 71 26.97 -22.41 3.07
CA ASP A 71 26.34 -21.23 2.47
C ASP A 71 25.11 -21.64 1.65
N ILE A 72 23.92 -21.23 2.10
CA ILE A 72 22.64 -21.51 1.44
C ILE A 72 22.59 -21.01 -0.02
N ASN A 73 23.49 -20.10 -0.41
CA ASN A 73 23.58 -19.56 -1.78
C ASN A 73 24.45 -20.39 -2.72
N GLN A 74 25.14 -21.43 -2.25
CA GLN A 74 25.76 -22.41 -3.13
C GLN A 74 24.68 -23.27 -3.78
N THR A 75 24.75 -23.45 -5.11
CA THR A 75 23.68 -24.07 -5.90
C THR A 75 23.34 -25.48 -5.41
N ARG A 76 24.36 -26.22 -4.97
CA ARG A 76 24.24 -27.56 -4.39
C ARG A 76 23.40 -27.62 -3.10
N PHE A 77 23.27 -26.51 -2.38
CA PHE A 77 22.47 -26.40 -1.15
C PHE A 77 21.17 -25.64 -1.39
N THR A 78 21.18 -24.62 -2.25
CA THR A 78 20.00 -23.81 -2.58
C THR A 78 18.85 -24.65 -3.11
N GLN A 79 19.12 -25.55 -4.06
CA GLN A 79 18.05 -26.30 -4.73
C GLN A 79 17.35 -27.30 -3.79
N PRO A 80 18.07 -28.15 -3.02
CA PRO A 80 17.44 -28.98 -1.99
C PRO A 80 16.72 -28.18 -0.90
N ALA A 81 17.27 -27.03 -0.48
CA ALA A 81 16.66 -26.16 0.52
C ALA A 81 15.31 -25.60 0.07
N LEU A 82 15.26 -25.03 -1.13
CA LEU A 82 14.02 -24.50 -1.70
C LEU A 82 12.99 -25.61 -1.88
N PHE A 83 13.37 -26.73 -2.50
CA PHE A 83 12.48 -27.86 -2.68
C PHE A 83 11.85 -28.32 -1.36
N THR A 84 12.68 -28.49 -0.32
CA THR A 84 12.23 -28.98 0.99
C THR A 84 11.23 -28.03 1.64
N VAL A 85 11.52 -26.72 1.65
CA VAL A 85 10.66 -25.72 2.27
C VAL A 85 9.35 -25.55 1.50
N GLU A 86 9.42 -25.50 0.17
CA GLU A 86 8.24 -25.37 -0.69
C GLU A 86 7.34 -26.61 -0.60
N TYR A 87 7.93 -27.81 -0.61
CA TYR A 87 7.21 -29.05 -0.45
C TYR A 87 6.54 -29.14 0.93
N ALA A 88 7.26 -28.85 2.01
CA ALA A 88 6.71 -28.85 3.36
C ALA A 88 5.58 -27.84 3.54
N LEU A 89 5.71 -26.65 2.94
CA LEU A 89 4.66 -25.63 2.94
C LEU A 89 3.41 -26.08 2.17
N ALA A 90 3.60 -26.72 1.01
CA ALA A 90 2.49 -27.31 0.25
C ALA A 90 1.77 -28.40 1.06
N GLN A 91 2.51 -29.27 1.74
CA GLN A 91 1.93 -30.32 2.59
C GLN A 91 1.14 -29.74 3.77
N LEU A 92 1.63 -28.67 4.39
CA LEU A 92 0.89 -27.95 5.43
C LEU A 92 -0.45 -27.44 4.90
N LEU A 93 -0.46 -26.76 3.76
CA LEU A 93 -1.69 -26.24 3.14
C LEU A 93 -2.65 -27.35 2.71
N LEU A 94 -2.13 -28.44 2.12
CA LEU A 94 -2.91 -29.63 1.77
C LEU A 94 -3.56 -30.25 3.01
N SER A 95 -2.86 -30.26 4.15
CA SER A 95 -3.39 -30.75 5.43
C SER A 95 -4.56 -29.91 5.94
N TRP A 96 -4.59 -28.61 5.62
CA TRP A 96 -5.69 -27.69 5.92
C TRP A 96 -6.82 -27.72 4.87
N GLY A 97 -6.75 -28.64 3.90
CA GLY A 97 -7.75 -28.82 2.87
C GLY A 97 -7.57 -27.90 1.65
N ILE A 98 -6.51 -27.09 1.59
CA ILE A 98 -6.22 -26.21 0.45
C ILE A 98 -5.58 -27.05 -0.65
N ARG A 99 -6.37 -27.41 -1.66
CA ARG A 99 -5.94 -28.28 -2.76
C ARG A 99 -5.73 -27.49 -4.05
N PRO A 100 -4.59 -27.67 -4.73
CA PRO A 100 -4.37 -27.06 -6.04
C PRO A 100 -5.21 -27.76 -7.11
N ALA A 101 -5.83 -26.97 -7.98
CA ALA A 101 -6.43 -27.43 -9.22
C ALA A 101 -5.39 -27.53 -10.35
N ALA A 102 -4.29 -26.78 -10.25
CA ALA A 102 -3.15 -26.85 -11.15
C ALA A 102 -1.86 -26.42 -10.45
N LEU A 103 -0.73 -26.79 -11.04
CA LEU A 103 0.61 -26.57 -10.51
C LEU A 103 1.49 -25.91 -11.58
N ILE A 104 2.32 -24.96 -11.16
CA ILE A 104 3.37 -24.40 -12.00
C ILE A 104 4.61 -24.15 -11.15
N GLY A 105 5.77 -24.52 -11.65
CA GLY A 105 7.04 -24.19 -11.01
C GLY A 105 7.86 -23.23 -11.84
N HIS A 106 8.85 -22.59 -11.23
CA HIS A 106 9.86 -21.80 -11.92
C HIS A 106 11.22 -22.49 -11.77
N SER A 107 11.75 -23.01 -12.87
CA SER A 107 12.94 -23.83 -12.91
C SER A 107 12.90 -24.94 -11.85
N ILE A 108 13.71 -24.85 -10.79
CA ILE A 108 13.75 -25.85 -9.73
C ILE A 108 12.38 -26.08 -9.06
N GLY A 109 11.52 -25.06 -8.99
CA GLY A 109 10.15 -25.21 -8.48
C GLY A 109 9.31 -26.20 -9.27
N GLU A 110 9.64 -26.50 -10.54
CA GLU A 110 8.92 -27.50 -11.33
C GLU A 110 9.12 -28.91 -10.77
N TYR A 111 10.26 -29.20 -10.12
CA TYR A 111 10.44 -30.48 -9.43
C TYR A 111 9.48 -30.62 -8.23
N VAL A 112 9.18 -29.53 -7.53
CA VAL A 112 8.19 -29.54 -6.44
C VAL A 112 6.79 -29.80 -7.01
N ALA A 113 6.42 -29.07 -8.07
CA ALA A 113 5.16 -29.27 -8.78
C ALA A 113 5.01 -30.72 -9.29
N ALA A 114 6.03 -31.24 -9.98
CA ALA A 114 6.05 -32.61 -10.50
C ALA A 114 5.93 -33.65 -9.37
N THR A 115 6.61 -33.45 -8.24
CA THR A 115 6.51 -34.35 -7.08
C THR A 115 5.10 -34.35 -6.49
N LEU A 116 4.48 -33.17 -6.32
CA LEU A 116 3.11 -33.07 -5.82
C LEU A 116 2.08 -33.65 -6.78
N ALA A 117 2.33 -33.58 -8.09
CA ALA A 117 1.53 -34.26 -9.10
C ALA A 117 1.77 -35.77 -9.17
N GLY A 118 2.76 -36.31 -8.43
CA GLY A 118 3.08 -37.73 -8.41
C GLY A 118 3.96 -38.20 -9.57
N VAL A 119 4.55 -37.28 -10.35
CA VAL A 119 5.49 -37.61 -11.43
C VAL A 119 6.72 -38.33 -10.88
N PHE A 120 7.21 -37.87 -9.72
CA PHE A 120 8.27 -38.51 -8.95
C PHE A 120 7.77 -38.87 -7.55
N SER A 121 8.33 -39.92 -6.95
CA SER A 121 8.27 -40.05 -5.49
C SER A 121 9.12 -38.96 -4.82
N LEU A 122 8.84 -38.65 -3.56
CA LEU A 122 9.61 -37.67 -2.79
C LEU A 122 11.11 -38.01 -2.77
N ASP A 123 11.44 -39.28 -2.49
CA ASP A 123 12.82 -39.78 -2.45
C ASP A 123 13.54 -39.58 -3.78
N GLN A 124 12.87 -39.91 -4.89
CA GLN A 124 13.41 -39.76 -6.24
C GLN A 124 13.63 -38.28 -6.58
N ALA A 125 12.67 -37.42 -6.28
CA ALA A 125 12.75 -35.99 -6.54
C ALA A 125 13.91 -35.36 -5.76
N LEU A 126 14.05 -35.67 -4.47
CA LEU A 126 15.14 -35.15 -3.63
C LEU A 126 16.51 -35.63 -4.11
N ALA A 127 16.63 -36.91 -4.50
CA ALA A 127 17.86 -37.44 -5.08
C ALA A 127 18.26 -36.73 -6.39
N LEU A 128 17.27 -36.48 -7.27
CA LEU A 128 17.48 -35.74 -8.52
C LEU A 128 17.83 -34.28 -8.27
N VAL A 129 17.13 -33.60 -7.36
CA VAL A 129 17.38 -32.19 -7.01
C VAL A 129 18.76 -32.00 -6.37
N ALA A 130 19.17 -32.90 -5.47
CA ALA A 130 20.52 -32.88 -4.90
C ALA A 130 21.59 -33.11 -5.97
N THR A 131 21.35 -34.07 -6.88
CA THR A 131 22.26 -34.34 -8.00
C THR A 131 22.35 -33.17 -8.97
N ARG A 132 21.20 -32.58 -9.33
CA ARG A 132 21.08 -31.39 -10.17
C ARG A 132 21.87 -30.22 -9.57
N GLY A 133 21.61 -29.91 -8.31
CA GLY A 133 22.32 -28.85 -7.59
C GLY A 133 23.83 -29.08 -7.56
N ARG A 134 24.27 -30.30 -7.22
CA ARG A 134 25.69 -30.68 -7.18
C ARG A 134 26.37 -30.54 -8.54
N LEU A 135 25.76 -31.04 -9.61
CA LEU A 135 26.34 -30.97 -10.96
C LEU A 135 26.37 -29.54 -11.50
N MET A 136 25.31 -28.77 -11.27
CA MET A 136 25.30 -27.36 -11.69
C MET A 136 26.39 -26.54 -10.99
N ASP A 137 26.70 -26.88 -9.73
CA ASP A 137 27.76 -26.24 -8.94
C ASP A 137 29.18 -26.55 -9.45
N THR A 138 29.38 -27.58 -10.28
CA THR A 138 30.69 -27.90 -10.89
C THR A 138 30.90 -27.26 -12.26
N THR A 139 29.87 -26.62 -12.82
CA THR A 139 29.98 -25.96 -14.12
C THR A 139 30.83 -24.68 -14.03
N PRO A 140 31.41 -24.20 -15.15
CA PRO A 140 32.14 -22.92 -15.13
C PRO A 140 31.24 -21.76 -14.70
N HIS A 141 31.82 -20.82 -13.95
CA HIS A 141 31.14 -19.58 -13.58
C HIS A 141 30.62 -18.82 -14.81
N GLY A 142 29.43 -18.27 -14.68
CA GLY A 142 28.77 -17.43 -15.68
C GLY A 142 27.84 -16.45 -14.99
N ALA A 143 27.07 -15.71 -15.78
CA ALA A 143 26.16 -14.70 -15.26
C ALA A 143 24.79 -14.82 -15.91
N MET A 144 23.79 -14.27 -15.20
CA MET A 144 22.43 -14.11 -15.71
C MET A 144 22.02 -12.64 -15.57
N LEU A 145 21.34 -12.11 -16.57
CA LEU A 145 20.94 -10.72 -16.69
C LEU A 145 19.44 -10.65 -16.89
N THR A 146 18.73 -10.06 -15.92
CA THR A 146 17.33 -9.68 -16.16
C THR A 146 17.28 -8.44 -17.02
N VAL A 147 16.38 -8.42 -18.00
CA VAL A 147 16.20 -7.33 -18.96
C VAL A 147 14.72 -6.98 -19.09
N ALA A 148 14.41 -5.68 -19.12
CA ALA A 148 13.07 -5.15 -19.34
C ALA A 148 12.69 -5.19 -20.84
N LEU A 149 12.77 -6.37 -21.44
CA LEU A 149 12.50 -6.59 -22.86
C LEU A 149 11.48 -7.73 -23.08
N PRO A 150 10.59 -7.60 -24.09
CA PRO A 150 9.80 -8.73 -24.57
C PRO A 150 10.69 -9.79 -25.23
N GLU A 151 10.21 -11.03 -25.29
CA GLU A 151 10.95 -12.19 -25.84
C GLU A 151 11.59 -11.89 -27.21
N GLU A 152 10.83 -11.30 -28.14
CA GLU A 152 11.31 -11.01 -29.49
C GLU A 152 12.49 -10.03 -29.54
N LYS A 153 12.54 -9.06 -28.61
CA LYS A 153 13.67 -8.14 -28.49
C LYS A 153 14.82 -8.75 -27.69
N ALA A 154 14.53 -9.57 -26.68
CA ALA A 154 15.57 -10.29 -25.96
C ALA A 154 16.34 -11.25 -26.88
N LYS A 155 15.63 -11.91 -27.82
CA LYS A 155 16.22 -12.79 -28.84
C LYS A 155 17.23 -12.07 -29.74
N SER A 156 17.10 -10.78 -30.01
CA SER A 156 18.09 -10.06 -30.83
C SER A 156 19.46 -9.88 -30.16
N HIS A 157 19.56 -10.15 -28.85
CA HIS A 157 20.82 -10.13 -28.11
C HIS A 157 21.44 -11.53 -27.94
N VAL A 158 20.73 -12.59 -28.35
CA VAL A 158 21.23 -13.96 -28.31
C VAL A 158 22.33 -14.14 -29.36
N ASN A 159 23.42 -14.77 -28.95
CA ASN A 159 24.60 -15.05 -29.78
C ASN A 159 25.33 -16.28 -29.22
N ASP A 160 26.49 -16.60 -29.79
CA ASP A 160 27.27 -17.77 -29.36
C ASP A 160 27.56 -17.79 -27.86
N THR A 161 27.64 -16.65 -27.16
CA THR A 161 28.00 -16.57 -25.74
C THR A 161 26.85 -16.19 -24.80
N ILE A 162 25.68 -15.82 -25.33
CA ILE A 162 24.51 -15.36 -24.57
C ILE A 162 23.26 -16.05 -25.14
N GLU A 163 22.49 -16.70 -24.27
CA GLU A 163 21.22 -17.35 -24.61
C GLU A 163 20.06 -16.81 -23.77
N LEU A 164 18.84 -17.06 -24.24
CA LEU A 164 17.61 -16.73 -23.52
C LEU A 164 17.33 -17.80 -22.46
N ALA A 165 17.45 -17.42 -21.19
CA ALA A 165 17.32 -18.33 -20.07
C ALA A 165 15.87 -18.45 -19.58
N VAL A 166 15.16 -17.33 -19.50
CA VAL A 166 13.83 -17.27 -18.88
C VAL A 166 12.96 -16.20 -19.55
N ILE A 167 11.68 -16.51 -19.75
CA ILE A 167 10.64 -15.57 -20.16
C ILE A 167 9.67 -15.44 -18.97
N ASN A 168 9.85 -14.39 -18.16
CA ASN A 168 9.11 -14.21 -16.91
C ASN A 168 7.80 -13.44 -17.10
N GLY A 169 7.71 -12.59 -18.11
CA GLY A 169 6.51 -11.81 -18.39
C GLY A 169 6.50 -11.17 -19.77
N PRO A 170 5.45 -10.41 -20.13
CA PRO A 170 5.30 -9.80 -21.46
C PRO A 170 6.45 -8.88 -21.86
N THR A 171 7.12 -8.26 -20.88
CA THR A 171 8.24 -7.33 -21.06
C THR A 171 9.42 -7.64 -20.14
N PHE A 172 9.53 -8.87 -19.64
CA PHE A 172 10.57 -9.26 -18.67
C PHE A 172 11.17 -10.61 -19.04
N CYS A 173 12.44 -10.60 -19.45
CA CYS A 173 13.21 -11.78 -19.80
C CYS A 173 14.51 -11.85 -18.97
N VAL A 174 15.15 -13.02 -19.00
CA VAL A 174 16.49 -13.23 -18.45
C VAL A 174 17.36 -13.85 -19.53
N LEU A 175 18.52 -13.24 -19.76
CA LEU A 175 19.57 -13.75 -20.63
C LEU A 175 20.67 -14.37 -19.75
N SER A 176 21.31 -15.44 -20.18
CA SER A 176 22.43 -16.07 -19.46
C SER A 176 23.58 -16.41 -20.40
N GLY A 177 24.79 -16.37 -19.87
CA GLY A 177 25.98 -16.55 -20.69
C GLY A 177 27.28 -16.37 -19.90
N THR A 178 28.39 -16.24 -20.61
CA THR A 178 29.67 -15.97 -19.94
C THR A 178 29.62 -14.62 -19.23
N SER A 179 30.33 -14.51 -18.11
CA SER A 179 30.32 -13.31 -17.27
C SER A 179 30.72 -12.06 -18.06
N GLU A 180 31.71 -12.16 -18.94
CA GLU A 180 32.21 -11.06 -19.77
C GLU A 180 31.17 -10.62 -20.80
N ALA A 181 30.49 -11.57 -21.43
CA ALA A 181 29.48 -11.28 -22.45
C ALA A 181 28.25 -10.61 -21.83
N ILE A 182 27.80 -11.11 -20.69
CA ILE A 182 26.68 -10.53 -19.93
C ILE A 182 27.02 -9.13 -19.41
N GLN A 183 28.22 -8.92 -18.88
CA GLN A 183 28.66 -7.60 -18.42
C GLN A 183 28.69 -6.59 -19.57
N LYS A 184 29.21 -7.00 -20.74
CA LYS A 184 29.21 -6.16 -21.94
C LYS A 184 27.78 -5.83 -22.39
N LEU A 185 26.92 -6.83 -22.46
CA LEU A 185 25.51 -6.63 -22.83
C LEU A 185 24.81 -5.67 -21.87
N GLN A 186 25.06 -5.77 -20.56
CA GLN A 186 24.49 -4.85 -19.59
C GLN A 186 24.90 -3.39 -19.87
N GLN A 187 26.18 -3.15 -20.22
CA GLN A 187 26.67 -1.83 -20.60
C GLN A 187 26.03 -1.34 -21.90
N ASP A 188 25.93 -2.21 -22.91
CA ASP A 188 25.32 -1.88 -24.21
C ASP A 188 23.83 -1.53 -24.07
N LEU A 189 23.09 -2.25 -23.22
CA LEU A 189 21.69 -1.97 -22.91
C LEU A 189 21.52 -0.69 -22.10
N ALA A 190 22.39 -0.44 -21.12
CA ALA A 190 22.40 0.82 -20.38
C ALA A 190 22.65 2.02 -21.30
N GLY A 191 23.54 1.89 -22.29
CA GLY A 191 23.77 2.91 -23.33
C GLY A 191 22.54 3.18 -24.22
N GLN A 192 21.60 2.24 -24.28
CA GLN A 192 20.33 2.37 -25.00
C GLN A 192 19.17 2.82 -24.10
N GLY A 193 19.42 3.06 -22.80
CA GLY A 193 18.38 3.38 -21.82
C GLY A 193 17.45 2.19 -21.52
N ILE A 194 17.91 0.95 -21.75
CA ILE A 194 17.17 -0.27 -21.44
C ILE A 194 17.66 -0.80 -20.10
N ASP A 195 16.71 -1.00 -19.19
CA ASP A 195 16.98 -1.52 -17.86
C ASP A 195 17.42 -2.97 -17.89
N ALA A 196 18.62 -3.21 -17.34
CA ALA A 196 19.21 -4.54 -17.21
C ALA A 196 20.04 -4.68 -15.92
N ARG A 197 19.82 -5.77 -15.19
CA ARG A 197 20.60 -6.07 -13.97
C ARG A 197 21.00 -7.53 -13.89
N GLN A 198 22.22 -7.74 -13.44
CA GLN A 198 22.74 -9.05 -13.15
C GLN A 198 22.06 -9.68 -11.93
N LEU A 199 21.58 -10.91 -12.07
CA LEU A 199 21.02 -11.69 -10.97
C LEU A 199 22.14 -12.16 -10.04
N ALA A 200 21.81 -12.31 -8.75
CA ALA A 200 22.73 -12.85 -7.75
C ALA A 200 22.85 -14.38 -7.88
N THR A 201 23.39 -14.83 -9.01
CA THR A 201 23.64 -16.25 -9.33
C THR A 201 25.10 -16.44 -9.69
N SER A 202 25.66 -17.60 -9.36
CA SER A 202 27.08 -17.94 -9.60
C SER A 202 27.35 -18.52 -10.99
N HIS A 203 26.30 -18.95 -11.70
CA HIS A 203 26.39 -19.65 -12.97
C HIS A 203 25.33 -19.14 -13.96
N ALA A 204 25.53 -19.44 -15.24
CA ALA A 204 24.60 -19.13 -16.32
C ALA A 204 23.62 -20.29 -16.56
N PHE A 205 22.61 -20.41 -15.70
CA PHE A 205 21.60 -21.45 -15.83
C PHE A 205 20.79 -21.30 -17.13
N HIS A 206 20.23 -22.42 -17.61
CA HIS A 206 19.41 -22.45 -18.85
C HIS A 206 20.18 -21.94 -20.08
N SER A 207 21.44 -22.35 -20.20
CA SER A 207 22.32 -22.07 -21.34
C SER A 207 23.26 -23.23 -21.63
N LYS A 208 24.01 -23.13 -22.73
CA LYS A 208 25.06 -24.05 -23.17
C LYS A 208 26.14 -24.29 -22.13
N MET A 209 26.26 -23.40 -21.14
CA MET A 209 27.20 -23.60 -20.03
C MET A 209 26.81 -24.81 -19.17
N MET A 210 25.57 -25.30 -19.30
CA MET A 210 25.10 -26.54 -18.68
C MET A 210 25.40 -27.80 -19.53
N ASP A 211 25.80 -27.68 -20.80
CA ASP A 211 26.08 -28.83 -21.68
C ASP A 211 27.00 -29.89 -21.07
N PRO A 212 28.09 -29.54 -20.34
CA PRO A 212 29.02 -30.52 -19.78
C PRO A 212 28.39 -31.52 -18.81
N ILE A 213 27.27 -31.17 -18.18
CA ILE A 213 26.64 -31.99 -17.13
C ILE A 213 25.39 -32.75 -17.61
N LEU A 214 24.91 -32.48 -18.83
CA LEU A 214 23.62 -33.03 -19.30
C LEU A 214 23.62 -34.55 -19.40
N VAL A 215 24.71 -35.15 -19.89
CA VAL A 215 24.82 -36.61 -20.04
C VAL A 215 24.81 -37.31 -18.68
N GLU A 216 25.59 -36.78 -17.72
CA GLU A 216 25.62 -37.33 -16.36
C GLU A 216 24.24 -37.17 -15.70
N PHE A 217 23.64 -35.99 -15.78
CA PHE A 217 22.33 -35.73 -15.19
C PHE A 217 21.24 -36.64 -15.79
N ALA A 218 21.18 -36.77 -17.12
CA ALA A 218 20.25 -37.68 -17.78
C ALA A 218 20.43 -39.14 -17.34
N SER A 219 21.66 -39.58 -17.07
CA SER A 219 21.93 -40.92 -16.53
C SER A 219 21.33 -41.15 -15.14
N HIS A 220 21.19 -40.10 -14.33
CA HIS A 220 20.53 -40.16 -13.03
C HIS A 220 19.01 -40.15 -13.17
N VAL A 221 18.46 -39.34 -14.08
CA VAL A 221 17.03 -39.32 -14.40
C VAL A 221 16.56 -40.70 -14.91
N ASN A 222 17.38 -41.38 -15.72
CA ASN A 222 17.07 -42.73 -16.23
C ASN A 222 16.92 -43.80 -15.13
N LYS A 223 17.37 -43.53 -13.90
CA LYS A 223 17.28 -44.48 -12.78
C LYS A 223 16.01 -44.30 -11.95
N VAL A 224 15.24 -43.24 -12.20
CA VAL A 224 13.99 -42.98 -11.47
C VAL A 224 12.78 -43.40 -12.28
N ALA A 225 11.71 -43.79 -11.58
CA ALA A 225 10.42 -44.00 -12.21
C ALA A 225 9.76 -42.65 -12.45
N ILE A 226 9.24 -42.43 -13.65
CA ILE A 226 8.51 -41.22 -14.03
C ILE A 226 7.07 -41.62 -14.34
N ASN A 227 6.11 -41.01 -13.65
CA ASN A 227 4.70 -41.30 -13.78
C ASN A 227 3.94 -40.13 -14.41
N PRO A 228 2.79 -40.37 -15.07
CA PRO A 228 1.92 -39.29 -15.53
C PRO A 228 1.40 -38.45 -14.35
N PRO A 229 1.20 -37.13 -14.53
CA PRO A 229 0.80 -36.24 -13.45
C PRO A 229 -0.68 -36.47 -13.09
N THR A 230 -0.95 -36.66 -11.79
CA THR A 230 -2.30 -36.80 -11.23
C THR A 230 -2.98 -35.46 -10.94
N ILE A 231 -2.19 -34.37 -10.87
CA ILE A 231 -2.65 -32.99 -10.78
C ILE A 231 -2.09 -32.26 -12.01
N PRO A 232 -2.89 -31.48 -12.75
CA PRO A 232 -2.41 -30.76 -13.92
C PRO A 232 -1.20 -29.86 -13.61
N CYS A 233 -0.13 -30.00 -14.40
CA CYS A 233 1.11 -29.24 -14.25
C CYS A 233 1.44 -28.50 -15.54
N ILE A 234 1.96 -27.28 -15.43
CA ILE A 234 2.51 -26.52 -16.55
C ILE A 234 4.01 -26.80 -16.71
N SER A 235 4.43 -27.13 -17.93
CA SER A 235 5.82 -27.33 -18.32
C SER A 235 6.57 -26.00 -18.42
N ASN A 236 7.80 -25.94 -17.91
CA ASN A 236 8.67 -24.79 -18.18
C ASN A 236 9.24 -24.78 -19.61
N LEU A 237 9.28 -25.91 -20.32
CA LEU A 237 9.80 -25.95 -21.69
C LEU A 237 8.78 -25.47 -22.71
N THR A 238 7.53 -25.91 -22.59
CA THR A 238 6.48 -25.58 -23.57
C THR A 238 5.63 -24.39 -23.14
N GLY A 239 5.55 -24.08 -21.84
CA GLY A 239 4.60 -23.10 -21.31
C GLY A 239 3.14 -23.57 -21.37
N THR A 240 2.91 -24.87 -21.59
CA THR A 240 1.58 -25.51 -21.64
C THR A 240 1.51 -26.66 -20.64
N TRP A 241 0.36 -27.33 -20.55
CA TRP A 241 0.22 -28.57 -19.78
C TRP A 241 1.28 -29.61 -20.15
N ILE A 242 1.86 -30.25 -19.13
CA ILE A 242 2.73 -31.42 -19.28
C ILE A 242 1.87 -32.60 -19.77
N ASN A 243 2.25 -33.23 -20.89
CA ASN A 243 1.63 -34.47 -21.33
C ASN A 243 2.51 -35.68 -21.00
N ASP A 244 1.93 -36.87 -20.96
CA ASP A 244 2.65 -38.14 -20.70
C ASP A 244 3.83 -38.37 -21.65
N GLN A 245 3.71 -37.87 -22.90
CA GLN A 245 4.77 -37.96 -23.90
C GLN A 245 5.93 -37.00 -23.63
N ASP A 246 5.73 -35.96 -22.83
CA ASP A 246 6.74 -34.95 -22.50
C ASP A 246 7.59 -35.39 -21.30
N LEU A 247 7.16 -36.38 -20.50
CA LEU A 247 7.83 -36.80 -19.27
C LEU A 247 8.99 -37.79 -19.46
N ARG A 248 9.63 -37.81 -20.63
CA ARG A 248 10.79 -38.69 -20.87
C ARG A 248 12.04 -38.19 -20.14
N THR A 249 13.05 -39.04 -20.00
CA THR A 249 14.33 -38.66 -19.39
C THR A 249 14.94 -37.41 -20.03
N GLU A 250 14.85 -37.30 -21.36
CA GLU A 250 15.40 -36.18 -22.12
C GLU A 250 14.80 -34.84 -21.68
N TYR A 251 13.52 -34.82 -21.28
CA TYR A 251 12.85 -33.61 -20.83
C TYR A 251 13.55 -32.94 -19.65
N TRP A 252 14.02 -33.71 -18.67
CA TRP A 252 14.64 -33.12 -17.48
C TRP A 252 16.05 -32.61 -17.75
N ALA A 253 16.77 -33.21 -18.71
CA ALA A 253 18.03 -32.65 -19.20
C ALA A 253 17.76 -31.37 -20.01
N ASP A 254 16.75 -31.38 -20.87
CA ASP A 254 16.31 -30.21 -21.63
C ASP A 254 15.81 -29.09 -20.71
N HIS A 255 15.10 -29.42 -19.63
CA HIS A 255 14.60 -28.50 -18.61
C HIS A 255 15.72 -27.75 -17.89
N LEU A 256 16.84 -28.43 -17.66
CA LEU A 256 18.03 -27.84 -17.06
C LEU A 256 18.73 -26.86 -18.03
N ARG A 257 18.65 -27.17 -19.34
CA ARG A 257 19.42 -26.53 -20.41
C ARG A 257 18.70 -25.39 -21.12
N ASN A 258 17.40 -25.50 -21.32
CA ASN A 258 16.64 -24.66 -22.24
C ASN A 258 15.80 -23.61 -21.51
N THR A 259 15.28 -22.66 -22.28
CA THR A 259 14.53 -21.50 -21.78
C THR A 259 13.33 -21.89 -20.91
N VAL A 260 13.20 -21.29 -19.73
CA VAL A 260 12.01 -21.39 -18.86
C VAL A 260 10.91 -20.44 -19.37
N ARG A 261 9.81 -21.00 -19.88
CA ARG A 261 8.64 -20.30 -20.45
C ARG A 261 7.54 -20.02 -19.41
N PHE A 262 7.91 -19.43 -18.27
CA PHE A 262 6.98 -19.13 -17.18
C PHE A 262 5.82 -18.21 -17.59
N SER A 263 6.10 -17.16 -18.38
CA SER A 263 5.08 -16.23 -18.88
C SER A 263 3.99 -16.92 -19.69
N ASP A 264 4.37 -17.88 -20.53
CA ASP A 264 3.41 -18.62 -21.35
C ASP A 264 2.57 -19.56 -20.50
N GLY A 265 3.17 -20.13 -19.45
CA GLY A 265 2.44 -20.88 -18.43
C GLY A 265 1.36 -20.06 -17.73
N ILE A 266 1.68 -18.83 -17.30
CA ILE A 266 0.69 -17.94 -16.68
C ILE A 266 -0.41 -17.55 -17.68
N LYS A 267 -0.07 -17.27 -18.95
CA LYS A 267 -1.07 -16.99 -19.99
C LYS A 267 -1.98 -18.18 -20.25
N ASN A 268 -1.44 -19.39 -20.24
CA ASN A 268 -2.21 -20.62 -20.42
C ASN A 268 -3.23 -20.78 -19.29
N LEU A 269 -2.78 -20.66 -18.04
CA LEU A 269 -3.65 -20.72 -16.86
C LEU A 269 -4.72 -19.62 -16.86
N ALA A 270 -4.34 -18.40 -17.25
CA ALA A 270 -5.26 -17.25 -17.35
C ALA A 270 -6.38 -17.44 -18.39
N ALA A 271 -6.18 -18.31 -19.39
CA ALA A 271 -7.14 -18.54 -20.46
C ALA A 271 -8.23 -19.57 -20.09
N GLU A 272 -7.96 -20.47 -19.15
CA GLU A 272 -8.85 -21.62 -18.88
C GLU A 272 -9.86 -21.39 -17.77
N ASN A 273 -9.44 -20.80 -16.64
CA ASN A 273 -10.32 -20.62 -15.48
C ASN A 273 -10.00 -19.35 -14.70
N ASP A 274 -10.99 -18.90 -13.90
CA ASP A 274 -10.79 -17.91 -12.84
C ASP A 274 -10.05 -18.59 -11.68
N TYR A 275 -8.71 -18.60 -11.74
CA TYR A 275 -7.88 -19.16 -10.68
C TYR A 275 -7.52 -18.13 -9.60
N ILE A 276 -7.32 -18.63 -8.38
CA ILE A 276 -6.51 -17.97 -7.36
C ILE A 276 -5.07 -18.43 -7.54
N PHE A 277 -4.13 -17.52 -7.67
CA PHE A 277 -2.70 -17.84 -7.76
C PHE A 277 -2.08 -17.75 -6.38
N LEU A 278 -1.49 -18.85 -5.89
CA LEU A 278 -0.87 -18.92 -4.57
C LEU A 278 0.60 -19.32 -4.71
N GLU A 279 1.50 -18.40 -4.38
CA GLU A 279 2.95 -18.66 -4.34
C GLU A 279 3.30 -19.45 -3.08
N ILE A 280 3.90 -20.62 -3.29
CA ILE A 280 4.36 -21.55 -2.27
C ILE A 280 5.89 -21.52 -2.26
N GLY A 281 6.42 -20.81 -1.27
CA GLY A 281 7.86 -20.63 -1.13
C GLY A 281 8.21 -19.24 -0.60
N PRO A 282 9.49 -19.00 -0.30
CA PRO A 282 9.95 -17.74 0.24
C PRO A 282 9.78 -16.57 -0.73
N GLY A 283 9.36 -15.42 -0.21
CA GLY A 283 9.26 -14.18 -0.99
C GLY A 283 7.92 -13.96 -1.69
N ASN A 284 7.95 -13.14 -2.75
CA ASN A 284 6.76 -12.70 -3.50
C ASN A 284 7.07 -12.50 -5.00
N VAL A 285 8.11 -13.18 -5.49
CA VAL A 285 8.65 -12.97 -6.84
C VAL A 285 7.64 -13.47 -7.87
N LEU A 286 7.14 -14.70 -7.73
CA LEU A 286 6.18 -15.26 -8.69
C LEU A 286 4.84 -14.53 -8.61
N SER A 287 4.44 -14.07 -7.43
CA SER A 287 3.25 -13.24 -7.24
C SER A 287 3.36 -11.94 -8.04
N THR A 288 4.54 -11.30 -8.02
CA THR A 288 4.81 -10.08 -8.78
C THR A 288 4.80 -10.36 -10.29
N LEU A 289 5.52 -11.40 -10.74
CA LEU A 289 5.58 -11.78 -12.15
C LEU A 289 4.20 -12.13 -12.70
N THR A 290 3.41 -12.87 -11.93
CA THR A 290 2.03 -13.24 -12.28
C THR A 290 1.15 -12.01 -12.45
N LYS A 291 1.17 -11.08 -11.49
CA LYS A 291 0.41 -9.81 -11.57
C LYS A 291 0.74 -8.99 -12.82
N SER A 292 1.97 -9.06 -13.34
CA SER A 292 2.37 -8.33 -14.55
C SER A 292 1.62 -8.76 -15.83
N HIS A 293 0.92 -9.90 -15.80
CA HIS A 293 0.14 -10.42 -16.93
C HIS A 293 -1.28 -9.86 -16.99
N PHE A 294 -1.75 -9.19 -15.94
CA PHE A 294 -3.14 -8.79 -15.80
C PHE A 294 -3.30 -7.28 -15.63
N ASN A 295 -4.36 -6.74 -16.22
CA ASN A 295 -4.79 -5.37 -15.97
C ASN A 295 -5.50 -5.27 -14.62
N ALA A 296 -5.43 -4.10 -13.96
CA ALA A 296 -6.02 -3.90 -12.63
C ALA A 296 -7.53 -4.21 -12.53
N ALA A 297 -8.28 -4.07 -13.63
CA ALA A 297 -9.72 -4.37 -13.66
C ALA A 297 -10.05 -5.87 -13.77
N GLN A 298 -9.09 -6.70 -14.16
CA GLN A 298 -9.23 -8.15 -14.41
C GLN A 298 -8.20 -8.96 -13.62
N MET A 299 -7.67 -8.38 -12.53
CA MET A 299 -6.64 -9.00 -11.71
C MET A 299 -7.25 -10.14 -10.88
N PRO A 300 -6.81 -11.40 -11.06
CA PRO A 300 -7.21 -12.48 -10.16
C PRO A 300 -6.58 -12.29 -8.77
N PRO A 301 -7.09 -12.96 -7.73
CA PRO A 301 -6.40 -13.00 -6.45
C PRO A 301 -5.02 -13.67 -6.62
N VAL A 302 -3.97 -12.94 -6.24
CA VAL A 302 -2.58 -13.43 -6.26
C VAL A 302 -1.97 -13.24 -4.88
N LEU A 303 -1.70 -14.35 -4.19
CA LEU A 303 -1.33 -14.44 -2.77
C LEU A 303 0.01 -15.17 -2.60
N SER A 304 0.63 -14.99 -1.44
CA SER A 304 1.86 -15.70 -1.05
C SER A 304 1.63 -16.43 0.27
N ALA A 305 2.18 -17.64 0.42
CA ALA A 305 2.04 -18.45 1.63
C ALA A 305 3.17 -18.25 2.65
N MET A 306 4.29 -17.64 2.24
CA MET A 306 5.40 -17.26 3.11
C MET A 306 5.72 -15.77 2.92
N ARG A 307 6.20 -15.12 3.98
CA ARG A 307 6.56 -13.70 3.94
C ARG A 307 7.86 -13.46 3.18
N HIS A 308 8.09 -12.20 2.79
CA HIS A 308 9.39 -11.78 2.30
C HIS A 308 10.38 -11.63 3.48
N PRO A 309 11.68 -11.91 3.34
CA PRO A 309 12.66 -11.83 4.44
C PRO A 309 12.77 -10.43 5.08
N LYS A 310 12.42 -9.37 4.33
CA LYS A 310 12.39 -7.99 4.82
C LYS A 310 11.11 -7.62 5.59
N ASP A 311 10.10 -8.49 5.61
CA ASP A 311 8.86 -8.24 6.34
C ASP A 311 9.06 -8.47 7.83
N ASP A 312 8.71 -7.46 8.64
CA ASP A 312 8.70 -7.50 10.11
C ASP A 312 7.40 -8.12 10.64
N THR A 313 7.14 -9.37 10.27
CA THR A 313 5.95 -10.11 10.69
C THR A 313 6.29 -11.57 10.95
N SER A 314 5.49 -12.24 11.78
CA SER A 314 5.65 -13.66 12.10
C SER A 314 5.25 -14.53 10.89
N ASP A 315 5.94 -15.65 10.66
CA ASP A 315 5.60 -16.58 9.57
C ASP A 315 4.19 -17.16 9.80
N THR A 316 3.87 -17.51 11.05
CA THR A 316 2.55 -18.01 11.47
C THR A 316 1.46 -16.97 11.22
N ALA A 317 1.69 -15.73 11.65
CA ALA A 317 0.73 -14.65 11.42
C ALA A 317 0.49 -14.39 9.92
N PHE A 318 1.56 -14.46 9.13
CA PHE A 318 1.49 -14.27 7.68
C PHE A 318 0.66 -15.36 7.01
N ILE A 319 0.97 -16.64 7.24
CA ILE A 319 0.24 -17.74 6.60
C ILE A 319 -1.23 -17.80 7.05
N LEU A 320 -1.55 -17.45 8.31
CA LEU A 320 -2.93 -17.36 8.78
C LEU A 320 -3.69 -16.20 8.13
N LYS A 321 -3.03 -15.09 7.84
CA LYS A 321 -3.61 -13.99 7.06
C LYS A 321 -3.87 -14.42 5.61
N THR A 322 -2.96 -15.18 5.01
CA THR A 322 -3.15 -15.77 3.68
C THR A 322 -4.33 -16.75 3.70
N LEU A 323 -4.43 -17.61 4.71
CA LEU A 323 -5.55 -18.54 4.89
C LEU A 323 -6.89 -17.79 5.02
N GLY A 324 -6.92 -16.71 5.79
CA GLY A 324 -8.10 -15.83 5.88
C GLY A 324 -8.44 -15.15 4.54
N SER A 325 -7.43 -14.80 3.74
CA SER A 325 -7.64 -14.23 2.40
C SER A 325 -8.22 -15.29 1.44
N LEU A 326 -7.68 -16.51 1.44
CA LEU A 326 -8.23 -17.64 0.68
C LEU A 326 -9.70 -17.91 1.06
N TRP A 327 -10.02 -17.90 2.35
CA TRP A 327 -11.40 -18.06 2.82
C TRP A 327 -12.34 -16.97 2.30
N LEU A 328 -11.89 -15.71 2.26
CA LEU A 328 -12.66 -14.58 1.73
C LEU A 328 -12.87 -14.68 0.21
N GLU A 329 -11.91 -15.27 -0.51
CA GLU A 329 -12.02 -15.57 -1.95
C GLU A 329 -12.87 -16.82 -2.23
N GLY A 330 -13.41 -17.49 -1.20
CA GLY A 330 -14.33 -18.62 -1.35
C GLY A 330 -13.68 -19.99 -1.32
N CYS A 331 -12.41 -20.10 -0.90
CA CYS A 331 -11.77 -21.38 -0.66
C CYS A 331 -12.32 -22.05 0.61
N THR A 332 -12.63 -23.34 0.50
CA THR A 332 -13.03 -24.16 1.64
C THR A 332 -11.81 -24.54 2.47
N ILE A 333 -11.85 -24.26 3.77
CA ILE A 333 -10.81 -24.65 4.74
C ILE A 333 -11.32 -25.82 5.57
N ASP A 334 -10.51 -26.85 5.73
CA ASP A 334 -10.76 -27.94 6.66
C ASP A 334 -10.35 -27.54 8.08
N TRP A 335 -11.27 -26.86 8.78
CA TRP A 335 -11.06 -26.45 10.16
C TRP A 335 -10.89 -27.62 11.14
N ASN A 336 -11.39 -28.82 10.79
CA ASN A 336 -11.21 -29.99 11.65
C ASN A 336 -9.76 -30.48 11.61
N ASN A 337 -9.16 -30.52 10.41
CA ASN A 337 -7.75 -30.86 10.27
C ASN A 337 -6.83 -29.71 10.72
N PHE A 338 -7.22 -28.44 10.52
CA PHE A 338 -6.48 -27.29 11.02
C PHE A 338 -6.27 -27.35 12.54
N TYR A 339 -7.31 -27.67 13.31
CA TYR A 339 -7.22 -27.81 14.78
C TYR A 339 -6.86 -29.24 15.23
N LYS A 340 -6.33 -30.08 14.34
CA LYS A 340 -6.00 -31.46 14.68
C LYS A 340 -4.90 -31.51 15.74
N GLY A 341 -5.12 -32.31 16.78
CA GLY A 341 -4.20 -32.40 17.92
C GLY A 341 -4.43 -31.33 19.00
N GLU A 342 -5.39 -30.42 18.79
CA GLU A 342 -5.75 -29.41 19.77
C GLU A 342 -7.13 -29.70 20.39
N LYS A 343 -7.29 -29.32 21.67
CA LYS A 343 -8.59 -29.37 22.35
C LYS A 343 -9.19 -27.97 22.41
N ARG A 344 -10.11 -27.67 21.49
CA ARG A 344 -10.83 -26.39 21.42
C ARG A 344 -12.22 -26.51 22.05
N SER A 345 -12.63 -25.49 22.81
CA SER A 345 -13.99 -25.40 23.38
C SER A 345 -14.82 -24.40 22.58
N ARG A 346 -16.09 -24.75 22.31
CA ARG A 346 -17.03 -23.81 21.67
C ARG A 346 -17.39 -22.70 22.66
N ILE A 347 -17.25 -21.46 22.24
CA ILE A 347 -17.69 -20.29 23.01
C ILE A 347 -18.95 -19.70 22.36
N PRO A 348 -19.97 -19.30 23.14
CA PRO A 348 -21.14 -18.62 22.59
C PRO A 348 -20.74 -17.22 22.10
N LEU A 349 -21.02 -16.94 20.82
CA LEU A 349 -20.86 -15.63 20.20
C LEU A 349 -22.24 -15.01 19.93
N PRO A 350 -22.34 -13.68 19.72
CA PRO A 350 -23.58 -13.06 19.27
C PRO A 350 -24.16 -13.77 18.04
N THR A 351 -25.48 -13.88 17.97
CA THR A 351 -26.18 -14.47 16.82
C THR A 351 -26.05 -13.59 15.57
N TYR A 352 -26.39 -14.13 14.40
CA TYR A 352 -26.36 -13.40 13.12
C TYR A 352 -27.08 -12.04 13.21
N PRO A 353 -26.39 -10.93 12.91
CA PRO A 353 -26.98 -9.60 12.95
C PRO A 353 -27.83 -9.36 11.70
N PHE A 354 -29.09 -9.82 11.72
CA PHE A 354 -30.01 -9.62 10.60
C PHE A 354 -30.10 -8.15 10.18
N ASP A 355 -29.87 -7.88 8.89
CA ASP A 355 -30.15 -6.60 8.24
C ASP A 355 -31.66 -6.46 8.01
N ARG A 356 -32.36 -6.02 9.06
CA ARG A 356 -33.82 -6.04 9.13
C ARG A 356 -34.43 -5.00 8.20
N LYS A 357 -35.36 -5.44 7.38
CA LYS A 357 -36.28 -4.58 6.63
C LYS A 357 -37.70 -4.77 7.17
N ARG A 358 -38.49 -3.69 7.17
CA ARG A 358 -39.93 -3.80 7.49
C ARG A 358 -40.59 -4.58 6.36
N HIS A 359 -41.01 -5.80 6.66
CA HIS A 359 -41.88 -6.60 5.81
C HIS A 359 -43.27 -6.61 6.43
N TRP A 360 -44.15 -5.77 5.91
CA TRP A 360 -45.53 -5.65 6.37
C TRP A 360 -46.42 -5.51 5.13
N VAL A 361 -47.49 -6.28 5.08
CA VAL A 361 -48.55 -6.08 4.07
C VAL A 361 -49.52 -5.10 4.69
N ASP A 362 -49.45 -3.84 4.26
CA ASP A 362 -50.40 -2.83 4.73
C ASP A 362 -51.82 -3.26 4.28
N PRO A 363 -52.83 -3.19 5.17
CA PRO A 363 -54.19 -3.54 4.81
C PRO A 363 -54.63 -2.67 3.61
N THR A 364 -55.29 -3.28 2.63
CA THR A 364 -55.93 -2.55 1.54
C THR A 364 -57.03 -1.67 2.14
N ILE A 365 -56.70 -0.40 2.40
CA ILE A 365 -57.68 0.61 2.76
C ILE A 365 -58.57 0.79 1.52
N PRO A 366 -59.87 0.43 1.57
CA PRO A 366 -60.79 0.79 0.50
C PRO A 366 -60.82 2.33 0.43
N PRO A 367 -60.82 2.93 -0.77
CA PRO A 367 -60.89 4.37 -0.87
C PRO A 367 -62.30 4.80 -0.45
N GLN A 368 -62.48 5.25 0.79
CA GLN A 368 -63.24 6.45 1.18
C GLN A 368 -63.42 6.59 2.70
N GLY A 369 -63.05 7.77 3.18
CA GLY A 369 -63.74 8.49 4.24
C GLY A 369 -63.51 8.02 5.67
N PHE A 370 -62.53 8.60 6.37
CA PHE A 370 -62.68 9.05 7.76
C PHE A 370 -61.50 9.97 8.12
N ALA A 371 -61.57 11.21 7.63
CA ALA A 371 -60.83 12.34 8.16
C ALA A 371 -61.72 13.06 9.17
N ALA A 372 -61.62 12.71 10.46
CA ALA A 372 -61.99 13.55 11.61
C ALA A 372 -61.72 12.76 12.90
N MET A 373 -61.25 13.45 13.95
CA MET A 373 -60.76 12.95 15.25
C MET A 373 -59.41 12.23 15.16
N ARG A 374 -58.28 12.79 15.59
CA ARG A 374 -58.01 13.62 16.78
C ARG A 374 -56.86 14.58 16.49
N ALA A 375 -57.20 15.83 16.19
CA ALA A 375 -56.35 16.98 16.45
C ALA A 375 -57.01 17.73 17.61
N GLY A 376 -56.30 17.84 18.73
CA GLY A 376 -56.78 18.53 19.92
C GLY A 376 -56.64 17.68 21.18
N LEU A 377 -55.47 17.78 21.83
CA LEU A 377 -55.34 17.99 23.28
C LEU A 377 -53.85 18.12 23.67
N ILE A 378 -53.55 19.34 24.15
CA ILE A 378 -52.53 19.74 25.15
C ILE A 378 -51.16 20.23 24.66
N THR A 379 -51.05 21.55 24.80
CA THR A 379 -49.91 22.48 24.82
C THR A 379 -49.16 22.48 26.17
N ALA A 380 -47.93 23.03 26.13
CA ALA A 380 -47.03 23.48 27.22
C ALA A 380 -46.16 22.39 27.90
N GLY A 381 -44.83 22.46 27.98
CA GLY A 381 -43.83 23.46 27.55
C GLY A 381 -42.52 23.18 28.31
N THR A 382 -41.36 23.18 27.64
CA THR A 382 -40.04 23.48 28.23
C THR A 382 -39.07 23.78 27.10
N HIS A 383 -38.48 24.97 27.17
CA HIS A 383 -37.51 25.50 26.22
C HIS A 383 -36.18 24.73 26.27
N THR A 384 -35.75 24.22 25.12
CA THR A 384 -34.34 24.00 24.78
C THR A 384 -34.17 24.46 23.33
N GLN A 385 -33.51 25.60 23.18
CA GLN A 385 -33.26 26.23 21.89
C GLN A 385 -32.15 25.45 21.16
N THR A 386 -32.55 24.51 20.31
CA THR A 386 -31.70 23.90 19.29
C THR A 386 -31.68 24.79 18.05
N CYS A 387 -30.60 25.53 17.83
CA CYS A 387 -30.28 26.06 16.50
C CYS A 387 -29.81 24.89 15.64
N GLN A 388 -30.73 24.23 14.93
CA GLN A 388 -30.41 23.11 14.03
C GLN A 388 -31.07 23.19 12.65
N GLU A 389 -31.65 24.33 12.25
CA GLU A 389 -32.35 24.43 10.95
C GLU A 389 -31.72 25.40 9.93
N ASP A 390 -30.80 26.28 10.30
CA ASP A 390 -30.27 27.31 9.37
C ASP A 390 -29.15 26.86 8.40
N SER A 391 -28.52 25.71 8.61
CA SER A 391 -27.36 25.29 7.78
C SER A 391 -27.74 24.55 6.48
N ARG A 392 -29.02 24.23 6.25
CA ARG A 392 -29.47 23.54 5.02
C ARG A 392 -29.83 24.46 3.85
N GLN A 393 -30.14 25.73 4.11
CA GLN A 393 -30.45 26.69 3.03
C GLN A 393 -29.19 27.33 2.41
N ILE A 394 -28.09 27.43 3.15
CA ILE A 394 -26.93 28.22 2.73
C ILE A 394 -26.15 27.60 1.55
N ILE A 395 -26.16 26.27 1.38
CA ILE A 395 -25.41 25.62 0.30
C ILE A 395 -26.18 25.63 -1.05
N HIS A 396 -27.50 25.78 -1.04
CA HIS A 396 -28.31 25.70 -2.26
C HIS A 396 -28.84 27.05 -2.78
N GLU A 397 -28.76 28.14 -2.01
CA GLU A 397 -29.30 29.46 -2.41
C GLU A 397 -28.34 30.36 -3.22
N GLN A 398 -27.05 29.99 -3.40
CA GLN A 398 -26.10 30.82 -4.16
C GLN A 398 -25.96 30.49 -5.67
N ARG A 399 -26.75 29.55 -6.22
CA ARG A 399 -26.77 29.26 -7.66
C ARG A 399 -27.90 30.01 -8.36
N SER A 400 -27.76 31.33 -8.51
CA SER A 400 -28.75 32.17 -9.20
C SER A 400 -28.55 32.31 -10.72
N SER A 401 -27.51 31.69 -11.30
CA SER A 401 -27.23 31.81 -12.74
C SER A 401 -26.97 30.46 -13.43
N LYS A 402 -27.41 30.35 -14.69
CA LYS A 402 -27.13 29.19 -15.54
C LYS A 402 -25.60 29.03 -15.73
N PRO A 403 -25.08 27.79 -15.78
CA PRO A 403 -23.65 27.55 -16.02
C PRO A 403 -23.17 28.23 -17.30
N VAL A 404 -22.13 29.07 -17.19
CA VAL A 404 -21.49 29.70 -18.36
C VAL A 404 -20.63 28.66 -19.08
N ALA A 405 -20.88 28.49 -20.37
CA ALA A 405 -20.19 27.51 -21.21
C ALA A 405 -18.72 27.90 -21.49
N PRO A 406 -17.82 26.93 -21.72
CA PRO A 406 -16.42 27.20 -22.03
C PRO A 406 -16.23 27.91 -23.38
N GLY A 407 -15.35 28.90 -23.42
CA GLY A 407 -15.11 29.74 -24.59
C GLY A 407 -13.89 29.34 -25.43
N ASN A 408 -13.05 28.41 -24.97
CA ASN A 408 -11.82 27.97 -25.64
C ASN A 408 -11.38 26.55 -25.23
N ASP A 409 -10.40 26.00 -25.94
CA ASP A 409 -9.98 24.60 -25.82
C ASP A 409 -9.49 24.20 -24.41
N PRO A 410 -8.64 25.00 -23.69
CA PRO A 410 -8.27 24.68 -22.31
C PRO A 410 -9.46 24.65 -21.35
N GLU A 411 -10.41 25.58 -21.49
CA GLU A 411 -11.62 25.59 -20.67
C GLU A 411 -12.50 24.36 -20.95
N GLN A 412 -12.63 23.95 -22.21
CA GLN A 412 -13.37 22.74 -22.58
C GLN A 412 -12.73 21.47 -21.99
N GLY A 413 -11.41 21.35 -22.05
CA GLY A 413 -10.69 20.23 -21.44
C GLY A 413 -10.87 20.20 -19.92
N LEU A 414 -10.68 21.34 -19.25
CA LEU A 414 -10.86 21.46 -17.80
C LEU A 414 -12.29 21.17 -17.33
N VAL A 415 -13.32 21.61 -18.06
CA VAL A 415 -14.73 21.24 -17.78
C VAL A 415 -14.90 19.72 -17.81
N LYS A 416 -14.39 19.03 -18.85
CA LYS A 416 -14.47 17.56 -18.94
C LYS A 416 -13.75 16.86 -17.78
N ILE A 417 -12.57 17.36 -17.40
CA ILE A 417 -11.81 16.83 -16.26
C ILE A 417 -12.61 16.99 -14.97
N TRP A 418 -13.15 18.19 -14.70
CA TRP A 418 -13.91 18.47 -13.49
C TRP A 418 -15.21 17.64 -13.43
N GLN A 419 -15.95 17.53 -14.53
CA GLN A 419 -17.14 16.68 -14.62
C GLN A 419 -16.83 15.22 -14.31
N ARG A 420 -15.72 14.70 -14.85
CA ARG A 420 -15.25 13.32 -14.61
C ARG A 420 -14.84 13.11 -13.14
N VAL A 421 -14.17 14.09 -12.53
CA VAL A 421 -13.65 13.95 -11.17
C VAL A 421 -14.73 14.17 -10.11
N LEU A 422 -15.52 15.23 -10.22
CA LEU A 422 -16.54 15.64 -9.25
C LEU A 422 -17.87 14.87 -9.44
N GLY A 423 -18.11 14.33 -10.63
CA GLY A 423 -19.21 13.41 -10.90
C GLY A 423 -20.59 14.06 -11.04
N HIS A 424 -20.65 15.33 -11.48
CA HIS A 424 -21.87 16.01 -11.93
C HIS A 424 -21.61 16.85 -13.20
N GLY A 425 -22.64 16.95 -14.06
CA GLY A 425 -22.52 17.53 -15.41
C GLY A 425 -22.65 19.05 -15.49
N ASP A 426 -23.33 19.69 -14.53
CA ASP A 426 -23.54 21.14 -14.54
C ASP A 426 -22.37 21.85 -13.86
N ILE A 427 -21.30 22.15 -14.61
CA ILE A 427 -20.13 22.92 -14.14
C ILE A 427 -19.91 24.10 -15.09
N GLY A 428 -20.00 25.32 -14.57
CA GLY A 428 -19.70 26.56 -15.30
C GLY A 428 -18.24 26.97 -15.15
N ILE A 429 -17.72 27.78 -16.08
CA ILE A 429 -16.31 28.20 -16.05
C ILE A 429 -15.94 29.09 -14.85
N HIS A 430 -16.93 29.75 -14.23
CA HIS A 430 -16.77 30.59 -13.04
C HIS A 430 -17.11 29.85 -11.74
N ASP A 431 -17.49 28.57 -11.81
CA ASP A 431 -17.70 27.77 -10.61
C ASP A 431 -16.35 27.56 -9.91
N SER A 432 -16.30 27.91 -8.63
CA SER A 432 -15.15 27.67 -7.77
C SER A 432 -15.07 26.18 -7.42
N PHE A 433 -13.88 25.60 -7.57
CA PHE A 433 -13.60 24.18 -7.31
C PHE A 433 -14.11 23.75 -5.93
N PHE A 434 -13.91 24.60 -4.92
CA PHE A 434 -14.28 24.28 -3.55
C PHE A 434 -15.78 24.43 -3.29
N ASP A 435 -16.41 25.45 -3.86
CA ASP A 435 -17.83 25.73 -3.63
C ASP A 435 -18.74 24.67 -4.28
N ILE A 436 -18.26 23.98 -5.33
CA ILE A 436 -18.95 22.84 -5.95
C ILE A 436 -18.59 21.48 -5.31
N GLY A 437 -17.94 21.47 -4.14
CA GLY A 437 -17.64 20.25 -3.39
C GLY A 437 -16.29 19.58 -3.73
N GLY A 438 -15.36 20.34 -4.34
CA GLY A 438 -13.97 19.91 -4.49
C GLY A 438 -13.27 19.72 -3.15
N ASN A 439 -12.38 18.74 -3.07
CA ASN A 439 -11.59 18.40 -1.89
C ASN A 439 -10.18 17.96 -2.30
N SER A 440 -9.27 17.71 -1.34
CA SER A 440 -7.88 17.34 -1.64
C SER A 440 -7.76 16.12 -2.57
N LEU A 441 -8.62 15.10 -2.41
CA LEU A 441 -8.61 13.90 -3.25
C LEU A 441 -9.01 14.23 -4.70
N ASN A 442 -10.07 15.03 -4.86
CA ASN A 442 -10.50 15.52 -6.16
C ASN A 442 -9.41 16.38 -6.80
N GLY A 443 -8.76 17.23 -6.02
CA GLY A 443 -7.68 18.10 -6.50
C GLY A 443 -6.49 17.31 -7.04
N VAL A 444 -6.04 16.27 -6.33
CA VAL A 444 -4.98 15.37 -6.81
C VAL A 444 -5.36 14.76 -8.17
N ARG A 445 -6.60 14.26 -8.32
CA ARG A 445 -7.09 13.66 -9.57
C ARG A 445 -7.21 14.67 -10.71
N VAL A 446 -7.76 15.85 -10.44
CA VAL A 446 -7.85 16.94 -11.43
C VAL A 446 -6.48 17.25 -11.98
N PHE A 447 -5.48 17.45 -11.11
CA PHE A 447 -4.15 17.81 -11.57
C PHE A 447 -3.39 16.65 -12.20
N THR A 448 -3.67 15.39 -11.83
CA THR A 448 -3.18 14.22 -12.57
C THR A 448 -3.69 14.26 -14.01
N HIS A 449 -4.99 14.51 -14.23
CA HIS A 449 -5.55 14.64 -15.56
C HIS A 449 -5.07 15.90 -16.30
N ILE A 450 -4.82 17.01 -15.61
CA ILE A 450 -4.21 18.19 -16.24
C ILE A 450 -2.83 17.86 -16.79
N TYR A 451 -2.02 17.11 -16.05
CA TYR A 451 -0.72 16.67 -16.53
C TYR A 451 -0.83 15.69 -17.71
N GLU A 452 -1.78 14.77 -17.67
CA GLU A 452 -2.04 13.81 -18.78
C GLU A 452 -2.53 14.50 -20.05
N ASP A 453 -3.47 15.44 -19.93
CA ASP A 453 -4.15 16.08 -21.07
C ASP A 453 -3.36 17.28 -21.62
N PHE A 454 -2.61 18.00 -20.77
CA PHE A 454 -1.90 19.24 -21.14
C PHE A 454 -0.38 19.19 -20.95
N GLY A 455 0.19 18.14 -20.35
CA GLY A 455 1.63 18.01 -20.12
C GLY A 455 2.21 18.94 -19.04
N LEU A 456 1.36 19.70 -18.33
CA LEU A 456 1.80 20.72 -17.37
C LEU A 456 1.80 20.19 -15.93
N ARG A 457 2.96 20.26 -15.25
CA ARG A 457 3.07 19.99 -13.81
C ARG A 457 2.86 21.27 -13.02
N ILE A 458 1.68 21.39 -12.42
CA ILE A 458 1.29 22.56 -11.62
C ILE A 458 1.11 22.15 -10.14
N PRO A 459 1.55 22.96 -9.16
CA PRO A 459 1.29 22.72 -7.75
C PRO A 459 -0.21 22.66 -7.45
N LEU A 460 -0.64 21.76 -6.55
CA LEU A 460 -2.06 21.68 -6.16
C LEU A 460 -2.57 22.99 -5.52
N ALA A 461 -1.66 23.71 -4.86
CA ALA A 461 -1.90 25.03 -4.28
C ALA A 461 -2.38 26.08 -5.29
N THR A 462 -2.18 25.87 -6.60
CA THR A 462 -2.73 26.75 -7.64
C THR A 462 -4.26 26.82 -7.58
N LEU A 463 -4.96 25.85 -6.96
CA LEU A 463 -6.40 25.97 -6.70
C LEU A 463 -6.77 27.17 -5.81
N PHE A 464 -5.85 27.72 -5.01
CA PHE A 464 -6.14 28.89 -4.19
C PHE A 464 -6.03 30.20 -4.99
N SER A 465 -5.03 30.33 -5.86
CA SER A 465 -4.87 31.50 -6.72
C SER A 465 -5.71 31.45 -8.00
N ALA A 466 -6.06 30.24 -8.44
CA ALA A 466 -6.91 29.96 -9.59
C ALA A 466 -7.99 28.92 -9.23
N PRO A 467 -9.01 29.28 -8.43
CA PRO A 467 -10.04 28.35 -7.98
C PRO A 467 -11.08 28.00 -9.05
N THR A 468 -11.13 28.69 -10.18
CA THR A 468 -12.14 28.46 -11.25
C THR A 468 -11.50 27.89 -12.51
N ILE A 469 -12.32 27.27 -13.37
CA ILE A 469 -11.86 26.75 -14.67
C ILE A 469 -11.28 27.88 -15.53
N GLU A 470 -11.91 29.05 -15.55
CA GLU A 470 -11.40 30.20 -16.30
C GLU A 470 -9.99 30.60 -15.82
N LEU A 471 -9.78 30.69 -14.50
CA LEU A 471 -8.49 31.08 -13.93
C LEU A 471 -7.43 29.99 -14.16
N LEU A 472 -7.78 28.72 -14.01
CA LEU A 472 -6.87 27.61 -14.33
C LEU A 472 -6.52 27.58 -15.81
N ALA A 473 -7.48 27.85 -16.70
CA ALA A 473 -7.24 27.94 -18.13
C ALA A 473 -6.27 29.09 -18.45
N ARG A 474 -6.35 30.22 -17.74
CA ARG A 474 -5.37 31.31 -17.87
C ARG A 474 -3.97 30.85 -17.45
N VAL A 475 -3.84 30.11 -16.34
CA VAL A 475 -2.56 29.53 -15.90
C VAL A 475 -2.01 28.54 -16.94
N ILE A 476 -2.86 27.73 -17.58
CA ILE A 476 -2.44 26.80 -18.64
C ILE A 476 -2.00 27.54 -19.91
N ARG A 477 -2.70 28.63 -20.28
CA ARG A 477 -2.39 29.42 -21.49
C ARG A 477 -1.13 30.28 -21.36
N GLN A 478 -0.85 30.78 -20.15
CA GLN A 478 0.31 31.61 -19.89
C GLN A 478 1.49 30.70 -19.50
N GLU A 479 2.43 30.48 -20.42
CA GLU A 479 3.73 29.83 -20.13
C GLU A 479 4.56 30.58 -19.06
N SER A 480 4.08 31.72 -18.58
CA SER A 480 4.65 32.63 -17.60
C SER A 480 4.01 32.53 -16.21
N PHE A 481 3.55 31.36 -15.76
CA PHE A 481 3.39 31.15 -14.33
C PHE A 481 4.79 31.14 -13.72
N ASP A 482 5.06 32.00 -12.74
CA ASP A 482 6.33 31.96 -12.03
C ASP A 482 6.49 30.55 -11.43
N ARG A 483 7.42 29.79 -12.01
CA ARG A 483 7.69 28.40 -11.63
C ARG A 483 8.43 28.34 -10.29
N SER A 484 8.66 29.47 -9.63
CA SER A 484 9.28 29.52 -8.31
C SER A 484 8.38 28.80 -7.30
N TRP A 485 8.78 27.57 -6.97
CA TRP A 485 8.12 26.76 -5.96
C TRP A 485 8.33 27.42 -4.58
N SER A 486 7.24 27.65 -3.85
CA SER A 486 7.25 28.21 -2.50
C SER A 486 6.47 27.32 -1.54
N SER A 487 7.02 27.07 -0.35
CA SER A 487 6.29 26.42 0.74
C SER A 487 5.13 27.31 1.23
N LEU A 488 5.29 28.63 1.16
CA LEU A 488 4.29 29.60 1.60
C LEU A 488 3.26 29.84 0.49
N VAL A 489 2.00 29.56 0.79
CA VAL A 489 0.84 29.75 -0.10
C VAL A 489 -0.11 30.76 0.51
N GLU A 490 -0.48 31.77 -0.26
CA GLU A 490 -1.49 32.75 0.12
C GLU A 490 -2.89 32.16 -0.07
N ILE A 491 -3.52 31.68 1.01
CA ILE A 491 -4.90 31.18 0.96
C ILE A 491 -5.88 32.36 0.99
N GLN A 492 -5.61 33.34 1.87
CA GLN A 492 -6.30 34.62 1.94
C GLN A 492 -5.25 35.70 2.24
N ALA A 493 -4.79 36.40 1.20
CA ALA A 493 -3.69 37.37 1.31
C ALA A 493 -4.11 38.71 1.93
N SER A 494 -5.38 39.08 1.76
CA SER A 494 -5.93 40.36 2.17
C SER A 494 -6.33 40.40 3.65
N GLY A 495 -6.28 41.58 4.24
CA GLY A 495 -6.71 41.84 5.61
C GLY A 495 -5.79 42.81 6.33
N THR A 496 -6.25 43.35 7.45
CA THR A 496 -5.49 44.30 8.28
C THR A 496 -4.89 43.68 9.53
N LYS A 497 -5.40 42.50 9.94
CA LYS A 497 -4.90 41.76 11.10
C LYS A 497 -3.52 41.12 10.85
N PRO A 498 -2.78 40.73 11.91
CA PRO A 498 -1.53 40.00 11.76
C PRO A 498 -1.70 38.70 10.95
N PRO A 499 -0.78 38.36 10.03
CA PRO A 499 -0.85 37.13 9.26
C PRO A 499 -0.80 35.85 10.12
N PHE A 500 -1.76 34.95 9.91
CA PHE A 500 -1.73 33.61 10.51
C PHE A 500 -1.10 32.61 9.55
N PHE A 501 -0.02 31.95 9.98
CA PHE A 501 0.68 30.93 9.20
C PHE A 501 0.31 29.54 9.71
N CYS A 502 -0.39 28.77 8.87
CA CYS A 502 -0.92 27.45 9.18
C CYS A 502 -0.13 26.34 8.45
N ILE A 503 0.60 25.51 9.19
CA ILE A 503 1.52 24.51 8.64
C ILE A 503 0.75 23.23 8.27
N HIS A 504 1.05 22.64 7.10
CA HIS A 504 0.43 21.42 6.59
C HIS A 504 0.40 20.23 7.58
N SER A 505 -0.55 19.31 7.39
CA SER A 505 -0.56 18.01 8.08
C SER A 505 0.25 16.94 7.34
N GLU A 506 0.22 15.69 7.81
CA GLU A 506 0.83 14.56 7.09
C GLU A 506 0.25 14.42 5.67
N GLY A 507 1.11 14.22 4.67
CA GLY A 507 0.74 14.24 3.24
C GLY A 507 0.86 15.62 2.59
N GLY A 508 1.18 16.65 3.37
CA GLY A 508 1.82 17.88 2.90
C GLY A 508 0.94 18.94 2.24
N ASN A 509 -0.28 18.61 1.81
CA ASN A 509 -1.15 19.57 1.13
C ASN A 509 -1.88 20.50 2.12
N ILE A 510 -2.21 21.71 1.66
CA ILE A 510 -2.93 22.73 2.45
C ILE A 510 -4.40 22.90 2.03
N VAL A 511 -4.87 22.07 1.09
CA VAL A 511 -6.26 22.13 0.58
C VAL A 511 -7.27 21.88 1.70
N GLU A 512 -6.89 21.12 2.72
CA GLU A 512 -7.71 20.87 3.91
C GLU A 512 -8.00 22.11 4.75
N TYR A 513 -7.23 23.20 4.60
CA TYR A 513 -7.44 24.44 5.33
C TYR A 513 -8.43 25.40 4.67
N TYR A 514 -8.90 25.11 3.45
CA TYR A 514 -9.85 25.99 2.76
C TYR A 514 -11.15 26.23 3.55
N PRO A 515 -11.82 25.21 4.14
CA PRO A 515 -13.02 25.46 4.95
C PRO A 515 -12.72 26.35 6.15
N LEU A 516 -11.58 26.14 6.81
CA LEU A 516 -11.16 26.92 7.98
C LEU A 516 -10.89 28.39 7.60
N SER A 517 -10.15 28.65 6.52
CA SER A 517 -9.79 30.00 6.11
C SER A 517 -11.02 30.84 5.75
N LYS A 518 -12.01 30.24 5.07
CA LYS A 518 -13.28 30.89 4.69
C LYS A 518 -14.02 31.44 5.91
N HIS A 519 -13.99 30.72 7.03
CA HIS A 519 -14.68 31.12 8.26
C HIS A 519 -13.85 32.01 9.18
N CYS A 520 -12.54 32.15 8.95
CA CYS A 520 -11.69 33.10 9.71
C CYS A 520 -12.02 34.57 9.41
N GLY A 521 -12.85 34.84 8.39
CA GLY A 521 -13.28 36.18 8.00
C GLY A 521 -12.25 36.86 7.08
N THR A 522 -12.72 37.73 6.19
CA THR A 522 -11.93 38.32 5.09
C THR A 522 -10.83 39.29 5.54
N ASP A 523 -10.87 39.75 6.79
CA ASP A 523 -9.90 40.69 7.37
C ASP A 523 -8.71 40.00 8.07
N GLN A 524 -8.72 38.67 8.18
CA GLN A 524 -7.64 37.87 8.74
C GLN A 524 -6.76 37.31 7.62
N PRO A 525 -5.54 37.83 7.38
CA PRO A 525 -4.64 37.20 6.41
C PRO A 525 -4.30 35.78 6.85
N PHE A 526 -4.49 34.80 5.96
CA PHE A 526 -4.34 33.38 6.23
C PHE A 526 -3.40 32.76 5.18
N TYR A 527 -2.28 32.23 5.65
CA TYR A 527 -1.25 31.63 4.81
C TYR A 527 -1.09 30.15 5.17
N GLY A 528 -1.05 29.30 4.16
CA GLY A 528 -0.75 27.88 4.32
C GLY A 528 0.74 27.62 4.06
N ILE A 529 1.38 26.79 4.89
CA ILE A 529 2.71 26.26 4.58
C ILE A 529 2.55 24.85 4.06
N GLN A 530 2.72 24.66 2.75
CA GLN A 530 2.71 23.36 2.10
C GLN A 530 4.07 22.67 2.20
N ALA A 531 4.06 21.33 2.25
CA ALA A 531 5.30 20.57 2.33
C ALA A 531 6.17 20.72 1.09
N ARG A 532 7.49 20.78 1.29
CA ARG A 532 8.46 20.47 0.23
C ARG A 532 8.16 19.08 -0.34
N GLY A 533 8.41 18.87 -1.64
CA GLY A 533 8.30 17.54 -2.29
C GLY A 533 6.92 17.22 -2.86
N LEU A 534 5.90 18.07 -2.64
CA LEU A 534 4.57 17.92 -3.25
C LEU A 534 4.56 17.98 -4.79
N SER A 535 5.61 18.54 -5.40
CA SER A 535 5.85 18.57 -6.84
C SER A 535 6.37 17.24 -7.41
N GLY A 536 6.69 16.26 -6.54
CA GLY A 536 7.28 14.98 -6.92
C GLY A 536 8.82 14.95 -6.83
N GLU A 537 9.44 15.95 -6.21
CA GLU A 537 10.85 15.89 -5.82
C GLU A 537 11.01 14.89 -4.66
N GLN A 538 11.97 13.96 -4.77
CA GLN A 538 12.30 13.06 -3.67
C GLN A 538 12.86 13.88 -2.51
N ILE A 539 12.29 13.67 -1.33
CA ILE A 539 12.79 14.26 -0.10
C ILE A 539 13.18 13.13 0.83
N GLU A 540 14.49 12.97 0.99
CA GLU A 540 15.04 12.04 1.96
C GLU A 540 15.31 12.75 3.30
N GLY A 541 15.05 12.04 4.40
CA GLY A 541 15.67 12.35 5.69
C GLY A 541 15.22 13.60 6.45
N THR A 542 14.11 14.27 6.08
CA THR A 542 13.70 15.52 6.77
C THR A 542 13.17 15.27 8.18
N SER A 543 13.84 15.84 9.18
CA SER A 543 13.36 15.92 10.55
C SER A 543 12.36 17.08 10.76
N VAL A 544 11.56 17.03 11.84
CA VAL A 544 10.68 18.16 12.24
C VAL A 544 11.46 19.46 12.42
N ARG A 545 12.69 19.37 12.93
CA ARG A 545 13.58 20.53 13.14
C ARG A 545 13.99 21.19 11.83
N GLU A 546 14.32 20.39 10.82
CA GLU A 546 14.68 20.89 9.50
C GLU A 546 13.48 21.47 8.75
N MET A 547 12.30 20.82 8.84
CA MET A 547 11.06 21.38 8.30
C MET A 547 10.77 22.76 8.91
N ALA A 548 10.82 22.87 10.24
CA ALA A 548 10.62 24.13 10.94
C ALA A 548 11.59 25.22 10.48
N ARG A 549 12.89 24.91 10.39
CA ARG A 549 13.91 25.86 9.92
C ARG A 549 13.60 26.37 8.52
N HIS A 550 13.29 25.46 7.60
CA HIS A 550 12.99 25.81 6.21
C HIS A 550 11.70 26.62 6.06
N TYR A 551 10.68 26.31 6.84
CA TYR A 551 9.43 27.07 6.79
C TYR A 551 9.58 28.46 7.40
N LEU A 552 10.43 28.61 8.44
CA LEU A 552 10.80 29.93 8.95
C LEU A 552 11.57 30.76 7.92
N GLU A 553 12.48 30.16 7.15
CA GLU A 553 13.16 30.84 6.03
C GLU A 553 12.15 31.38 5.02
N ASP A 554 11.12 30.61 4.67
CA ASP A 554 10.09 31.02 3.71
C ASP A 554 9.13 32.07 4.29
N ILE A 555 8.73 31.95 5.56
CA ILE A 555 7.91 32.96 6.24
C ILE A 555 8.65 34.29 6.36
N ARG A 556 9.94 34.28 6.69
CA ARG A 556 10.76 35.50 6.85
C ARG A 556 10.91 36.33 5.57
N LYS A 557 10.75 35.71 4.39
CA LYS A 557 10.70 36.44 3.12
C LYS A 557 9.45 37.34 3.04
N LYS A 558 8.34 36.95 3.68
CA LYS A 558 7.09 37.70 3.73
C LYS A 558 7.01 38.61 4.96
N GLN A 559 7.38 38.09 6.11
CA GLN A 559 7.37 38.79 7.39
C GLN A 559 8.73 38.63 8.08
N PRO A 560 9.67 39.58 7.89
CA PRO A 560 11.05 39.45 8.37
C PRO A 560 11.21 39.32 9.89
N SER A 561 10.29 39.88 10.67
CA SER A 561 10.34 39.91 12.14
C SER A 561 8.96 39.64 12.76
N GLY A 562 8.95 39.18 14.01
CA GLY A 562 7.73 38.97 14.78
C GLY A 562 6.98 40.26 15.14
N PRO A 563 5.83 40.17 15.81
CA PRO A 563 5.26 38.94 16.39
C PRO A 563 4.72 37.96 15.34
N TYR A 564 5.04 36.68 15.49
CA TYR A 564 4.51 35.62 14.62
C TYR A 564 3.24 34.99 15.19
N PHE A 565 2.30 34.65 14.31
CA PHE A 565 1.09 33.89 14.63
C PHE A 565 1.16 32.55 13.87
N LEU A 566 1.49 31.48 14.60
CA LEU A 566 1.77 30.17 14.04
C LEU A 566 0.72 29.16 14.47
N GLY A 567 0.41 28.20 13.61
CA GLY A 567 -0.38 27.04 14.01
C GLY A 567 -0.40 25.93 12.98
N GLY A 568 -1.08 24.83 13.29
CA GLY A 568 -1.22 23.73 12.34
C GLY A 568 -2.00 22.55 12.88
N PHE A 569 -2.46 21.69 11.97
CA PHE A 569 -3.18 20.47 12.27
C PHE A 569 -2.27 19.25 12.30
N CYS A 570 -2.45 18.38 13.31
CA CYS A 570 -1.68 17.14 13.45
C CYS A 570 -0.17 17.42 13.46
N LEU A 571 0.61 16.87 12.50
CA LEU A 571 2.03 17.17 12.30
C LEU A 571 2.31 18.67 12.19
N GLY A 572 1.43 19.45 11.56
CA GLY A 572 1.63 20.88 11.38
C GLY A 572 1.75 21.64 12.69
N GLY A 573 0.97 21.26 13.72
CA GLY A 573 1.10 21.85 15.05
C GLY A 573 2.42 21.49 15.74
N LEU A 574 2.95 20.28 15.47
CA LEU A 574 4.26 19.86 16.00
C LEU A 574 5.40 20.67 15.38
N ILE A 575 5.31 20.93 14.07
CA ILE A 575 6.24 21.80 13.36
C ILE A 575 6.11 23.24 13.86
N ALA A 576 4.89 23.75 14.06
CA ALA A 576 4.65 25.09 14.61
C ALA A 576 5.26 25.27 16.02
N PHE A 577 5.17 24.24 16.87
CA PHE A 577 5.84 24.23 18.17
C PHE A 577 7.37 24.33 18.02
N GLU A 578 7.96 23.52 17.14
CA GLU A 578 9.41 23.58 16.88
C GLU A 578 9.85 24.91 16.26
N MET A 579 9.03 25.51 15.39
CA MET A 579 9.27 26.85 14.84
C MET A 579 9.27 27.91 15.95
N THR A 580 8.32 27.82 16.87
CA THR A 580 8.23 28.71 18.03
C THR A 580 9.50 28.62 18.88
N ARG A 581 9.94 27.40 19.18
CA ARG A 581 11.20 27.15 19.90
C ARG A 581 12.42 27.77 19.19
N GLN A 582 12.50 27.64 17.87
CA GLN A 582 13.61 28.21 17.08
C GLN A 582 13.58 29.74 17.04
N LEU A 583 12.40 30.36 17.00
CA LEU A 583 12.22 31.80 17.04
C LEU A 583 12.60 32.38 18.41
N GLU A 584 12.12 31.78 19.50
CA GLU A 584 12.45 32.22 20.86
C GLU A 584 13.95 32.10 21.16
N ALA A 585 14.60 31.05 20.64
CA ALA A 585 16.04 30.86 20.80
C ALA A 585 16.90 32.00 20.18
N VAL A 586 16.34 32.76 19.23
CA VAL A 586 16.98 33.94 18.64
C VAL A 586 16.33 35.26 19.06
N GLY A 587 15.47 35.24 20.09
CA GLY A 587 14.85 36.43 20.68
C GLY A 587 13.64 36.99 19.90
N GLU A 588 13.07 36.24 18.96
CA GLU A 588 11.88 36.66 18.20
C GLU A 588 10.59 36.37 18.98
N LYS A 589 9.62 37.30 18.96
CA LYS A 589 8.32 37.13 19.65
C LYS A 589 7.39 36.25 18.80
N VAL A 590 6.77 35.25 19.43
CA VAL A 590 5.61 34.53 18.89
C VAL A 590 4.41 34.91 19.74
N ALA A 591 3.43 35.63 19.15
CA ALA A 591 2.26 36.09 19.88
C ALA A 591 1.20 35.00 20.02
N PHE A 592 1.14 34.07 19.06
CA PHE A 592 0.16 33.01 19.05
C PHE A 592 0.74 31.68 18.55
N LEU A 593 0.49 30.60 19.29
CA LEU A 593 0.76 29.22 18.88
C LEU A 593 -0.54 28.39 19.00
N GLY A 594 -1.13 28.07 17.84
CA GLY A 594 -2.35 27.27 17.72
C GLY A 594 -2.08 25.81 17.33
N MET A 595 -2.38 24.87 18.21
CA MET A 595 -2.18 23.44 18.01
C MET A 595 -3.53 22.74 17.76
N ILE A 596 -3.82 22.40 16.51
CA ILE A 596 -5.12 21.84 16.11
C ILE A 596 -5.01 20.32 16.10
N SER A 597 -5.64 19.67 17.08
CA SER A 597 -5.64 18.22 17.28
C SER A 597 -4.24 17.59 17.20
N THR A 598 -3.25 18.28 17.76
CA THR A 598 -1.86 17.84 17.75
C THR A 598 -1.51 17.19 19.07
N SER A 599 -0.94 15.99 19.02
CA SER A 599 -0.43 15.26 20.18
C SER A 599 1.08 15.14 20.11
N THR A 600 1.75 15.01 21.26
CA THR A 600 3.17 14.66 21.26
C THR A 600 3.39 13.22 20.76
N PRO A 601 4.56 12.92 20.16
CA PRO A 601 4.86 11.55 19.72
C PRO A 601 4.76 10.52 20.84
N ALA A 602 5.21 10.86 22.05
CA ALA A 602 5.09 10.01 23.25
C ALA A 602 3.62 9.73 23.64
N HIS A 603 2.73 10.72 23.52
CA HIS A 603 1.31 10.52 23.78
C HIS A 603 0.66 9.61 22.72
N VAL A 604 1.05 9.74 21.45
CA VAL A 604 0.52 8.90 20.36
C VAL A 604 0.96 7.43 20.50
N THR A 605 2.17 7.19 21.00
CA THR A 605 2.70 5.82 21.21
C THR A 605 2.27 5.21 22.54
N GLY A 606 1.89 6.02 23.52
CA GLY A 606 1.37 5.57 24.81
C GLY A 606 -0.02 4.92 24.70
N ILE A 607 -0.10 3.62 24.99
CA ILE A 607 -1.36 2.86 25.07
C ILE A 607 -1.76 2.75 26.54
N LYS A 608 -3.06 2.84 26.85
CA LYS A 608 -3.57 2.64 28.21
C LYS A 608 -3.06 1.29 28.77
N PRO A 609 -2.53 1.27 30.01
CA PRO A 609 -2.10 0.02 30.65
C PRO A 609 -3.24 -1.01 30.70
N GLY A 610 -2.93 -2.28 30.46
CA GLY A 610 -3.90 -3.38 30.56
C GLY A 610 -4.76 -3.64 29.31
N ILE A 611 -4.58 -2.89 28.21
CA ILE A 611 -5.24 -3.18 26.93
C ILE A 611 -4.49 -4.31 26.21
N SER A 612 -5.18 -5.43 25.97
CA SER A 612 -4.65 -6.53 25.14
C SER A 612 -4.62 -6.18 23.65
N TRP A 613 -3.83 -6.91 22.87
CA TRP A 613 -3.79 -6.75 21.42
C TRP A 613 -5.17 -6.93 20.75
N ALA A 614 -5.97 -7.89 21.24
CA ALA A 614 -7.33 -8.11 20.73
C ALA A 614 -8.27 -6.92 21.03
N GLN A 615 -8.18 -6.36 22.24
CA GLN A 615 -8.93 -5.16 22.62
C GLN A 615 -8.50 -3.96 21.77
N LYS A 616 -7.20 -3.80 21.51
CA LYS A 616 -6.68 -2.75 20.62
C LYS A 616 -7.30 -2.83 19.22
N ASN A 617 -7.36 -4.02 18.63
CA ASN A 617 -7.96 -4.22 17.31
C ASN A 617 -9.48 -3.97 17.31
N TYR A 618 -10.20 -4.48 18.32
CA TYR A 618 -11.62 -4.22 18.49
C TYR A 618 -11.90 -2.72 18.59
N TYR A 619 -11.14 -1.99 19.41
CA TYR A 619 -11.31 -0.56 19.59
C TYR A 619 -10.98 0.25 18.34
N SER A 620 -9.95 -0.14 17.58
CA SER A 620 -9.63 0.47 16.29
C SER A 620 -10.77 0.27 15.27
N TRP A 621 -11.35 -0.94 15.22
CA TRP A 621 -12.49 -1.23 14.36
C TRP A 621 -13.75 -0.48 14.79
N LYS A 622 -14.02 -0.43 16.10
CA LYS A 622 -15.15 0.33 16.66
C LYS A 622 -15.02 1.83 16.38
N GLU A 623 -13.85 2.43 16.62
CA GLU A 623 -13.57 3.82 16.28
C GLU A 623 -13.81 4.10 14.80
N ARG A 624 -13.41 3.15 13.92
CA ARG A 624 -13.68 3.26 12.49
C ARG A 624 -15.18 3.29 12.20
N LEU A 625 -15.95 2.37 12.77
CA LEU A 625 -17.40 2.34 12.58
C LEU A 625 -18.08 3.61 13.11
N ASP A 626 -17.71 4.05 14.31
CA ASP A 626 -18.28 5.25 14.92
C ASP A 626 -18.01 6.49 14.05
N TYR A 627 -16.81 6.58 13.46
CA TYR A 627 -16.45 7.63 12.51
C TYR A 627 -17.28 7.57 11.22
N GLU A 628 -17.44 6.39 10.61
CA GLU A 628 -18.24 6.24 9.38
C GLU A 628 -19.71 6.55 9.64
N PHE A 629 -20.26 6.07 10.76
CA PHE A 629 -21.62 6.36 11.17
C PHE A 629 -21.83 7.85 11.41
N SER A 630 -20.88 8.51 12.09
CA SER A 630 -20.93 9.96 12.34
C SER A 630 -20.88 10.79 11.06
N ASN A 631 -20.13 10.37 10.05
CA ASN A 631 -20.12 11.07 8.76
C ASN A 631 -21.42 10.81 8.00
N LEU A 632 -21.92 9.57 7.97
CA LEU A 632 -23.14 9.25 7.23
C LEU A 632 -24.40 9.82 7.90
N SER A 633 -24.42 10.02 9.22
CA SER A 633 -25.62 10.50 9.93
C SER A 633 -25.97 11.95 9.60
N VAL A 634 -24.98 12.77 9.25
CA VAL A 634 -25.15 14.21 8.96
C VAL A 634 -25.40 14.52 7.47
N LEU A 635 -25.18 13.55 6.58
CA LEU A 635 -25.25 13.75 5.12
C LEU A 635 -26.63 13.44 4.52
N GLY A 636 -27.00 14.21 3.49
CA GLY A 636 -28.15 13.93 2.62
C GLY A 636 -27.95 12.70 1.71
N LEU A 637 -29.00 12.24 1.03
CA LEU A 637 -28.93 11.01 0.21
C LEU A 637 -27.88 11.08 -0.91
N GLN A 638 -27.82 12.19 -1.65
CA GLN A 638 -26.84 12.36 -2.73
C GLN A 638 -25.40 12.44 -2.20
N GLU A 639 -25.21 13.09 -1.06
CA GLU A 639 -23.91 13.23 -0.40
C GLU A 639 -23.43 11.89 0.17
N LYS A 640 -24.34 11.04 0.68
CA LYS A 640 -24.01 9.66 1.08
C LYS A 640 -23.48 8.85 -0.10
N ILE A 641 -24.13 8.94 -1.26
CA ILE A 641 -23.67 8.25 -2.48
C ILE A 641 -22.28 8.75 -2.89
N ARG A 642 -22.07 10.07 -2.88
CA ARG A 642 -20.76 10.68 -3.16
C ARG A 642 -19.70 10.22 -2.16
N TYR A 643 -20.02 10.24 -0.87
CA TYR A 643 -19.13 9.80 0.20
C TYR A 643 -18.70 8.32 0.04
N ILE A 644 -19.65 7.43 -0.27
CA ILE A 644 -19.37 6.02 -0.54
C ILE A 644 -18.51 5.87 -1.80
N ARG A 645 -18.80 6.59 -2.88
CA ARG A 645 -17.99 6.60 -4.10
C ARG A 645 -16.56 7.04 -3.80
N ASP A 646 -16.38 8.16 -3.11
CA ASP A 646 -15.05 8.67 -2.69
C ASP A 646 -14.32 7.66 -1.79
N ARG A 647 -15.06 6.84 -1.04
CA ARG A 647 -14.49 5.76 -0.23
C ARG A 647 -13.93 4.64 -1.12
N PHE A 648 -14.69 4.17 -2.10
CA PHE A 648 -14.20 3.20 -3.10
C PHE A 648 -13.02 3.76 -3.90
N THR A 649 -13.06 5.03 -4.29
CA THR A 649 -11.94 5.68 -4.98
C THR A 649 -10.70 5.76 -4.10
N ARG A 650 -10.81 6.11 -2.83
CA ARG A 650 -9.65 6.04 -1.91
C ARG A 650 -9.05 4.64 -1.82
N LEU A 651 -9.90 3.62 -1.78
CA LEU A 651 -9.45 2.23 -1.77
C LEU A 651 -8.69 1.88 -3.06
N SER A 652 -9.21 2.25 -4.23
CA SER A 652 -8.53 2.01 -5.51
C SER A 652 -7.20 2.76 -5.64
N LEU A 653 -7.11 4.00 -5.15
CA LEU A 653 -5.86 4.77 -5.17
C LEU A 653 -4.82 4.18 -4.21
N HIS A 654 -5.27 3.63 -3.07
CA HIS A 654 -4.39 2.91 -2.15
C HIS A 654 -3.85 1.61 -2.76
N PHE A 655 -4.68 0.87 -3.51
CA PHE A 655 -4.21 -0.27 -4.31
C PHE A 655 -3.20 0.15 -5.37
N ARG A 656 -3.44 1.27 -6.07
CA ARG A 656 -2.49 1.82 -7.05
C ARG A 656 -1.15 2.19 -6.41
N TYR A 657 -1.18 2.86 -5.26
CA TYR A 657 0.03 3.13 -4.48
C TYR A 657 0.79 1.84 -4.14
N TYR A 658 0.10 0.83 -3.62
CA TYR A 658 0.71 -0.44 -3.25
C TYR A 658 1.33 -1.15 -4.46
N TYR A 659 0.63 -1.12 -5.60
CA TYR A 659 1.15 -1.63 -6.86
C TYR A 659 2.42 -0.88 -7.31
N GLU A 660 2.41 0.45 -7.31
CA GLU A 660 3.57 1.26 -7.70
C GLU A 660 4.74 1.11 -6.71
N SER A 661 4.48 0.94 -5.41
CA SER A 661 5.49 0.64 -4.39
C SER A 661 6.12 -0.74 -4.59
N ILE A 662 5.32 -1.76 -4.92
CA ILE A 662 5.86 -3.07 -5.29
C ILE A 662 6.66 -2.94 -6.58
N ALA A 663 6.16 -2.21 -7.57
CA ALA A 663 6.86 -2.01 -8.83
C ALA A 663 8.21 -1.34 -8.61
N GLU A 664 8.31 -0.35 -7.72
CA GLU A 664 9.57 0.29 -7.34
C GLU A 664 10.45 -0.64 -6.49
N ASP A 665 9.92 -1.38 -5.52
CA ASP A 665 10.70 -2.37 -4.74
C ASP A 665 11.30 -3.44 -5.64
N VAL A 666 10.55 -3.86 -6.66
CA VAL A 666 10.99 -4.75 -7.72
C VAL A 666 12.02 -4.03 -8.59
N SER A 667 11.75 -2.80 -9.03
CA SER A 667 12.70 -1.97 -9.78
C SER A 667 14.02 -1.83 -9.03
N GLY A 668 14.01 -1.58 -7.72
CA GLY A 668 15.20 -1.43 -6.87
C GLY A 668 15.85 -2.76 -6.47
N ALA A 669 15.07 -3.81 -6.23
CA ALA A 669 15.59 -5.17 -6.05
C ALA A 669 16.22 -5.72 -7.33
N PHE A 670 15.82 -5.18 -8.49
CA PHE A 670 16.32 -5.53 -9.81
C PHE A 670 17.04 -4.38 -10.53
N ASN A 671 17.42 -3.27 -9.88
CA ASN A 671 18.09 -2.07 -10.45
C ASN A 671 17.60 -1.72 -11.87
N LEU A 672 16.32 -1.92 -12.11
CA LEU A 672 15.63 -1.37 -13.25
C LEU A 672 15.49 0.12 -12.91
N GLY A 673 15.83 1.01 -13.84
CA GLY A 673 15.85 2.46 -13.68
C GLY A 673 14.58 3.04 -13.08
N GLU A 674 14.61 4.35 -12.80
CA GLU A 674 13.56 5.00 -12.01
C GLU A 674 12.16 4.77 -12.61
N TYR A 675 11.32 4.04 -11.86
CA TYR A 675 9.91 3.91 -12.18
C TYR A 675 9.26 5.28 -12.07
N LYS A 676 8.54 5.70 -13.13
CA LYS A 676 7.81 6.98 -13.10
C LYS A 676 6.62 6.87 -12.17
N HIS A 677 6.83 7.33 -10.95
CA HIS A 677 5.83 7.35 -9.90
C HIS A 677 4.64 8.26 -10.22
N SER A 678 3.43 7.79 -9.91
CA SER A 678 2.25 8.66 -9.95
C SER A 678 2.32 9.72 -8.86
N ARG A 679 1.53 10.78 -9.01
CA ARG A 679 1.39 11.80 -7.98
C ARG A 679 0.89 11.22 -6.65
N ILE A 680 0.07 10.18 -6.71
CA ILE A 680 -0.45 9.48 -5.52
C ILE A 680 0.69 8.79 -4.78
N TYR A 681 1.57 8.11 -5.52
CA TYR A 681 2.74 7.49 -4.95
C TYR A 681 3.64 8.49 -4.22
N ASN A 682 3.94 9.62 -4.86
CA ASN A 682 4.78 10.66 -4.25
C ASN A 682 4.16 11.24 -2.97
N LEU A 683 2.83 11.42 -2.94
CA LEU A 683 2.11 11.91 -1.76
C LEU A 683 2.14 10.90 -0.59
N GLU A 684 1.97 9.61 -0.88
CA GLU A 684 2.01 8.55 0.13
C GLU A 684 3.43 8.36 0.68
N GLN A 685 4.47 8.42 -0.17
CA GLN A 685 5.86 8.40 0.30
C GLN A 685 6.22 9.62 1.14
N LEU A 686 5.80 10.81 0.71
CA LEU A 686 5.98 12.03 1.50
C LEU A 686 5.31 11.88 2.88
N GLY A 687 4.11 11.31 2.93
CA GLY A 687 3.41 10.97 4.16
C GLY A 687 4.21 10.03 5.06
N LYS A 688 4.84 8.98 4.50
CA LYS A 688 5.70 8.05 5.25
C LYS A 688 6.93 8.73 5.86
N VAL A 689 7.62 9.56 5.08
CA VAL A 689 8.79 10.32 5.55
C VAL A 689 8.40 11.25 6.70
N GLN A 690 7.30 11.98 6.53
CA GLN A 690 6.74 12.87 7.56
C GLN A 690 6.31 12.11 8.82
N HIS A 691 5.69 10.94 8.67
CA HIS A 691 5.29 10.09 9.80
C HIS A 691 6.51 9.57 10.58
N LYS A 692 7.60 9.22 9.89
CA LYS A 692 8.87 8.86 10.53
C LYS A 692 9.44 10.04 11.30
N ALA A 693 9.46 11.23 10.70
CA ALA A 693 9.92 12.45 11.33
C ALA A 693 9.12 12.78 12.61
N PHE A 694 7.78 12.65 12.54
CA PHE A 694 6.89 12.79 13.69
C PHE A 694 7.30 11.85 14.82
N ARG A 695 7.42 10.54 14.55
CA ARG A 695 7.74 9.54 15.59
C ARG A 695 9.11 9.74 16.24
N SER A 696 10.09 10.25 15.49
CA SER A 696 11.44 10.49 16.00
C SER A 696 11.61 11.80 16.77
N TYR A 697 10.63 12.70 16.72
CA TYR A 697 10.78 14.02 17.33
C TYR A 697 10.52 13.97 18.83
N VAL A 698 11.38 14.67 19.59
CA VAL A 698 11.22 14.85 21.03
C VAL A 698 11.07 16.35 21.32
N PRO A 699 9.91 16.80 21.82
CA PRO A 699 9.66 18.21 22.09
C PRO A 699 10.44 18.67 23.33
N HIS A 700 11.62 19.28 23.13
CA HIS A 700 12.44 19.88 24.17
C HIS A 700 13.47 20.84 23.54
N PRO A 701 13.88 21.96 24.21
CA PRO A 701 13.40 22.48 25.50
C PRO A 701 12.00 23.12 25.49
N VAL A 702 11.51 23.44 26.70
CA VAL A 702 10.25 24.15 26.98
C VAL A 702 10.25 25.54 26.32
N ILE A 703 9.12 25.93 25.72
CA ILE A 703 8.94 27.27 25.13
C ILE A 703 8.30 28.24 26.15
N HIS A 704 8.46 29.55 25.93
CA HIS A 704 7.80 30.58 26.76
C HIS A 704 6.39 30.94 26.26
N THR A 705 6.15 30.81 24.96
CA THR A 705 4.88 31.13 24.32
C THR A 705 3.77 30.20 24.81
N PRO A 706 2.61 30.72 25.26
CA PRO A 706 1.46 29.91 25.65
C PRO A 706 0.94 29.04 24.50
N ILE A 707 0.56 27.80 24.79
CA ILE A 707 -0.03 26.89 23.81
C ILE A 707 -1.56 27.04 23.81
N THR A 708 -2.15 27.27 22.64
CA THR A 708 -3.60 27.13 22.44
C THR A 708 -3.89 25.80 21.77
N LEU A 709 -4.39 24.82 22.54
CA LEU A 709 -4.68 23.47 22.05
C LEU A 709 -6.17 23.33 21.71
N ILE A 710 -6.51 23.01 20.46
CA ILE A 710 -7.89 22.75 20.04
C ILE A 710 -8.05 21.27 19.70
N ARG A 711 -8.69 20.49 20.58
CA ARG A 711 -8.78 19.02 20.47
C ARG A 711 -10.18 18.53 20.11
N PRO A 712 -10.28 17.37 19.44
CA PRO A 712 -11.55 16.66 19.31
C PRO A 712 -11.94 16.01 20.65
N SER A 713 -13.22 16.00 20.97
CA SER A 713 -13.75 15.30 22.15
C SER A 713 -13.69 13.77 21.98
N ARG A 714 -13.80 13.27 20.75
CA ARG A 714 -13.75 11.84 20.44
C ARG A 714 -12.31 11.40 20.17
N GLN A 715 -11.63 10.96 21.23
CA GLN A 715 -10.28 10.41 21.18
C GLN A 715 -10.29 8.89 20.93
N PRO A 716 -9.22 8.33 20.34
CA PRO A 716 -9.07 6.88 20.21
C PRO A 716 -9.17 6.17 21.57
N TYR A 717 -10.02 5.15 21.68
CA TYR A 717 -10.32 4.43 22.93
C TYR A 717 -9.06 3.87 23.64
N VAL A 718 -8.00 3.61 22.88
CA VAL A 718 -6.76 2.97 23.35
C VAL A 718 -5.73 3.95 23.93
N ARG A 719 -5.90 5.25 23.72
CA ARG A 719 -4.93 6.29 24.14
C ARG A 719 -5.23 6.78 25.54
N ASN A 720 -4.21 7.20 26.28
CA ASN A 720 -4.37 7.79 27.60
C ASN A 720 -5.34 8.97 27.58
N ASP A 721 -6.19 9.08 28.61
CA ASP A 721 -7.13 10.20 28.76
C ASP A 721 -6.34 11.43 29.26
N ASP A 722 -5.66 12.10 28.34
CA ASP A 722 -4.90 13.32 28.61
C ASP A 722 -5.59 14.50 27.89
N LEU A 723 -6.06 15.48 28.66
CA LEU A 723 -6.70 16.67 28.13
C LEU A 723 -5.72 17.54 27.32
N ASN A 724 -4.44 17.50 27.67
CA ASN A 724 -3.39 18.30 27.05
C ASN A 724 -2.60 17.50 26.00
N LEU A 725 -3.02 16.28 25.66
CA LEU A 725 -2.47 15.47 24.55
C LEU A 725 -0.93 15.30 24.60
N GLY A 726 -0.37 15.26 25.82
CA GLY A 726 1.05 15.13 26.09
C GLY A 726 1.84 16.44 26.09
N TRP A 727 1.19 17.60 26.03
CA TRP A 727 1.85 18.91 25.98
C TRP A 727 2.15 19.52 27.36
N GLU A 728 1.63 18.92 28.44
CA GLU A 728 1.85 19.39 29.81
C GLU A 728 3.33 19.60 30.11
N GLY A 729 3.68 20.75 30.68
CA GLY A 729 5.06 21.09 31.04
C GLY A 729 5.97 21.49 29.87
N LEU A 730 5.48 21.57 28.63
CA LEU A 730 6.26 21.97 27.45
C LEU A 730 6.10 23.44 27.06
N SER A 731 5.27 24.20 27.78
CA SER A 731 5.20 25.65 27.70
C SER A 731 5.16 26.29 29.09
N ALA A 732 6.10 27.20 29.36
CA ALA A 732 6.12 28.02 30.56
C ALA A 732 4.98 29.07 30.58
N GLY A 733 4.44 29.43 29.40
CA GLY A 733 3.28 30.30 29.26
C GLY A 733 1.94 29.61 29.53
N GLY A 734 1.96 28.30 29.82
CA GLY A 734 0.78 27.50 30.08
C GLY A 734 0.07 27.01 28.82
N ILE A 735 -1.02 26.25 29.02
CA ILE A 735 -1.81 25.62 27.95
C ILE A 735 -3.27 26.01 28.15
N THR A 736 -3.90 26.52 27.08
CA THR A 736 -5.34 26.75 27.02
C THR A 736 -5.96 25.74 26.07
N THR A 737 -6.87 24.91 26.57
CA THR A 737 -7.47 23.80 25.81
C THR A 737 -8.92 24.10 25.45
N TYR A 738 -9.25 23.99 24.17
CA TYR A 738 -10.60 24.05 23.62
C TYR A 738 -10.99 22.69 23.05
N GLU A 739 -12.28 22.35 23.12
CA GLU A 739 -12.79 21.06 22.68
C GLU A 739 -13.92 21.19 21.66
N ILE A 740 -13.85 20.39 20.59
CA ILE A 740 -14.87 20.31 19.52
C ILE A 740 -15.44 18.90 19.49
N ASN A 741 -16.77 18.76 19.45
CA ASN A 741 -17.42 17.44 19.41
C ASN A 741 -17.34 16.80 18.03
N CYS A 742 -16.16 16.27 17.71
CA CYS A 742 -15.84 15.63 16.45
C CYS A 742 -14.76 14.56 16.64
N PHE A 743 -14.37 13.90 15.55
CA PHE A 743 -13.19 13.05 15.52
C PHE A 743 -11.98 13.86 15.01
N HIS A 744 -10.77 13.35 15.28
CA HIS A 744 -9.54 13.89 14.71
C HIS A 744 -9.62 14.09 13.18
N LYS A 745 -10.20 13.11 12.46
CA LYS A 745 -10.22 13.05 10.99
C LYS A 745 -11.20 14.03 10.31
N ASN A 746 -12.08 14.69 11.06
CA ASN A 746 -13.08 15.59 10.50
C ASN A 746 -13.15 16.96 11.18
N ILE A 747 -12.19 17.31 12.06
CA ILE A 747 -12.17 18.62 12.74
C ILE A 747 -12.03 19.81 11.77
N LEU A 748 -11.30 19.64 10.66
CA LEU A 748 -11.13 20.66 9.61
C LEU A 748 -12.27 20.68 8.58
N LYS A 749 -13.27 19.80 8.71
CA LYS A 749 -14.35 19.65 7.73
C LYS A 749 -15.64 20.25 8.27
N GLU A 750 -16.53 20.62 7.35
CA GLU A 750 -17.87 21.03 7.72
C GLU A 750 -18.64 19.90 8.43
N PRO A 751 -19.46 20.22 9.45
CA PRO A 751 -19.72 21.57 9.98
C PRO A 751 -18.71 22.05 11.04
N HIS A 752 -17.74 21.21 11.42
CA HIS A 752 -16.80 21.49 12.53
C HIS A 752 -15.80 22.60 12.23
N ALA A 753 -15.50 22.86 10.96
CA ALA A 753 -14.64 23.95 10.52
C ALA A 753 -15.14 25.33 10.99
N VAL A 754 -16.47 25.53 11.05
CA VAL A 754 -17.08 26.78 11.56
C VAL A 754 -16.71 26.99 13.03
N GLN A 755 -16.97 25.99 13.87
CA GLN A 755 -16.68 26.06 15.31
C GLN A 755 -15.17 26.23 15.56
N LEU A 756 -14.33 25.56 14.78
CA LEU A 756 -12.88 25.71 14.84
C LEU A 756 -12.45 27.15 14.50
N ALA A 757 -13.02 27.74 13.44
CA ALA A 757 -12.73 29.11 13.05
C ALA A 757 -13.19 30.13 14.11
N ASP A 758 -14.34 29.92 14.75
CA ASP A 758 -14.83 30.78 15.83
C ASP A 758 -13.83 30.83 16.99
N ILE A 759 -13.35 29.67 17.43
CA ILE A 759 -12.34 29.56 18.48
C ILE A 759 -11.05 30.24 18.03
N LEU A 760 -10.59 29.95 16.81
CA LEU A 760 -9.34 30.48 16.29
C LEU A 760 -9.39 32.01 16.18
N ARG A 761 -10.46 32.60 15.64
CA ARG A 761 -10.64 34.06 15.54
C ARG A 761 -10.53 34.74 16.89
N LYS A 762 -11.24 34.22 17.89
CA LYS A 762 -11.19 34.75 19.26
C LYS A 762 -9.77 34.71 19.80
N CYS A 763 -9.07 33.59 19.65
CA CYS A 763 -7.71 33.44 20.15
C CYS A 763 -6.70 34.32 19.41
N LEU A 764 -6.86 34.54 18.10
CA LEU A 764 -6.04 35.45 17.32
C LEU A 764 -6.24 36.90 17.77
N ASP A 765 -7.49 37.33 17.96
CA ASP A 765 -7.83 38.69 18.43
C ASP A 765 -7.31 38.94 19.85
N ASP A 766 -7.45 37.95 20.73
CA ASP A 766 -6.92 38.01 22.10
C ASP A 766 -5.38 38.05 22.12
N ALA A 767 -4.70 37.50 21.10
CA ALA A 767 -3.24 37.51 21.00
C ALA A 767 -2.69 38.80 20.36
N ASP A 768 -3.41 39.40 19.44
CA ASP A 768 -3.06 40.69 18.82
C ASP A 768 -3.12 41.85 19.83
N THR A 769 -4.02 41.76 20.81
CA THR A 769 -4.17 42.74 21.88
C THR A 769 -3.14 42.63 23.02
N ARG A 770 -2.21 41.65 22.97
CA ARG A 770 -1.19 41.34 24.01
C ARG A 770 0.26 41.59 23.57
#